data_AF-A0A1Z5RB14-F1
#
_entry.id   AF-A0A1Z5RB14-F1
#
_cell.length_a   1.000
_cell.length_b   1.000
_cell.length_c   1.000
_cell.angle_alpha   90.00
_cell.angle_beta   90.00
_cell.angle_gamma   90.00
#
_symmetry.space_group_name_H-M   'P 1'
#
loop_
_entity.id
_entity.type
_entity.pdbx_description
1 polymer ?
#
loop_
_entity_poly.entity_id
_entity_poly.type
_entity_poly.pdbx_seq_one_letter_code
_entity_poly.pdbx_strand_id
1 'polypeptide(L)'
;MASIFVKSPVLYFVVVVVVLLCGGHAHGEGKAVTVYDVTEYGAAPSNRDNKDAFLAAWRAACDSTAGNATLHFPKGTFAVGAVEFEGPCRNGGAPAVVIDGVLQPCAGCRLSSDAWITFSGLNNLLVTGDGGTLDGQGAGSDDDKVKSKSKTTTTTLVFDGVTNSTLRGLAFVNSRGFHVNIRRSSRVVAEGLGIHAPAHSRNTDGVHVGLSSHIRVLDSVIGTGDDCVSVGPGSVDVVVDGVICGPGHGLSVGSLGKEEGEEDVQGLIIKNCTVKGTTNGVRIKTWPGSPPSRASNITFQDITMDGVANPIIIDQRYCPHDHCADANKPSEVQISDVTFERIEGTSSSRVAVRLLCSEERPCTGVRLDGINLSCGDQPCRSVLSNVRETPDSGSVVAPVPVPAPAPSPVSAPAARPPVEAFAVASLEKMGALNWAKVVHEHQGWRLISCIWLHAGLVHLVVNMLSLLFIGIRLEQQFGFVRIGVIYLISGFGGSVLSALFLHSNYISVGASGALFGLLGSMLSELIMNWTIYSNKAAAIITLLFIIAINLAIGILPHADNFAHIGGFASGFLLGFVLLARPQFGWMERSELPQTNQPPKYKLYQYVLWVAALLLLVVGFVIILVMLFKGKNGNDSCHWCHYLNCVPTSRWKCDT
;
A
#
# COMPACT_ATOMS: atom_id res chain seq x y z
N MET A 1 -6.49 22.14 -49.43
CA MET A 1 -6.78 21.49 -48.12
C MET A 1 -5.56 21.55 -47.18
N ALA A 2 -5.06 22.76 -46.91
CA ALA A 2 -3.82 23.00 -46.17
C ALA A 2 -4.09 23.70 -44.80
N SER A 3 -5.21 23.39 -44.16
CA SER A 3 -5.64 24.06 -42.92
C SER A 3 -6.12 23.10 -41.81
N ILE A 4 -5.69 21.83 -41.83
CA ILE A 4 -6.12 20.84 -40.83
C ILE A 4 -4.97 20.42 -39.88
N PHE A 5 -3.71 20.47 -40.30
CA PHE A 5 -2.60 19.91 -39.49
C PHE A 5 -1.75 20.93 -38.71
N VAL A 6 -1.86 22.24 -38.98
CA VAL A 6 -1.13 23.29 -38.24
C VAL A 6 -2.01 23.99 -37.18
N LYS A 7 -3.32 23.70 -37.15
CA LYS A 7 -4.28 24.34 -36.23
C LYS A 7 -4.73 23.47 -35.05
N SER A 8 -4.16 22.29 -34.84
CA SER A 8 -4.67 21.40 -33.81
C SER A 8 -3.56 20.71 -33.01
N PRO A 9 -3.00 21.39 -31.98
CA PRO A 9 -2.36 20.68 -30.87
C PRO A 9 -3.27 19.60 -30.27
N VAL A 10 -4.59 19.67 -30.53
CA VAL A 10 -5.59 18.66 -30.18
C VAL A 10 -5.46 17.37 -30.99
N LEU A 11 -5.03 17.40 -32.27
CA LEU A 11 -4.84 16.17 -33.05
C LEU A 11 -3.56 15.42 -32.63
N TYR A 12 -2.49 16.16 -32.33
CA TYR A 12 -1.27 15.63 -31.71
C TYR A 12 -1.57 15.06 -30.32
N PHE A 13 -2.34 15.80 -29.51
CA PHE A 13 -2.86 15.35 -28.22
C PHE A 13 -3.71 14.09 -28.35
N VAL A 14 -4.62 14.00 -29.32
CA VAL A 14 -5.48 12.82 -29.52
C VAL A 14 -4.65 11.61 -29.96
N VAL A 15 -3.67 11.75 -30.86
CA VAL A 15 -2.84 10.60 -31.27
C VAL A 15 -1.94 10.13 -30.15
N VAL A 16 -1.28 11.04 -29.42
CA VAL A 16 -0.40 10.67 -28.30
C VAL A 16 -1.20 10.12 -27.12
N VAL A 17 -2.35 10.71 -26.78
CA VAL A 17 -3.26 10.22 -25.74
C VAL A 17 -3.87 8.87 -26.14
N VAL A 18 -4.29 8.67 -27.39
CA VAL A 18 -4.79 7.37 -27.88
C VAL A 18 -3.68 6.32 -27.86
N VAL A 19 -2.45 6.63 -28.28
CA VAL A 19 -1.31 5.70 -28.23
C VAL A 19 -0.89 5.39 -26.79
N LEU A 20 -0.96 6.35 -25.86
CA LEU A 20 -0.71 6.14 -24.42
C LEU A 20 -1.84 5.34 -23.74
N LEU A 21 -3.11 5.61 -24.09
CA LEU A 21 -4.28 4.87 -23.59
C LEU A 21 -4.32 3.43 -24.16
N CYS A 22 -3.89 3.23 -25.41
CA CYS A 22 -3.72 1.91 -26.01
C CYS A 22 -2.47 1.19 -25.48
N GLY A 23 -1.41 1.91 -25.11
CA GLY A 23 -0.23 1.37 -24.43
C GLY A 23 -0.51 0.90 -23.00
N GLY A 24 -1.48 1.52 -22.31
CA GLY A 24 -2.03 1.02 -21.05
C GLY A 24 -2.78 -0.31 -21.18
N HIS A 25 -3.14 -0.73 -22.40
CA HIS A 25 -3.81 -1.99 -22.71
C HIS A 25 -2.87 -3.09 -23.24
N ALA A 26 -1.55 -2.85 -23.30
CA ALA A 26 -0.58 -3.92 -23.54
C ALA A 26 -0.41 -4.78 -22.27
N HIS A 27 -1.49 -5.47 -21.90
CA HIS A 27 -1.46 -6.58 -20.96
C HIS A 27 -0.60 -7.69 -21.56
N GLY A 28 0.67 -7.74 -21.15
CA GLY A 28 1.30 -9.03 -20.99
C GLY A 28 0.60 -9.69 -19.82
N GLU A 29 -0.31 -10.64 -20.06
CA GLU A 29 -0.87 -11.42 -18.95
C GLU A 29 0.28 -12.21 -18.32
N GLY A 30 0.28 -12.31 -16.99
CA GLY A 30 1.15 -13.19 -16.22
C GLY A 30 1.14 -14.64 -16.75
N LYS A 31 2.02 -15.54 -16.28
CA LYS A 31 1.80 -16.99 -16.31
C LYS A 31 0.33 -17.15 -15.97
N ALA A 32 -0.48 -17.69 -16.89
CA ALA A 32 -1.94 -17.63 -16.81
C ALA A 32 -2.32 -17.80 -15.34
N VAL A 33 -2.69 -16.70 -14.70
CA VAL A 33 -3.35 -16.77 -13.41
C VAL A 33 -4.60 -17.51 -13.81
N THR A 34 -4.75 -18.74 -13.35
CA THR A 34 -6.00 -19.43 -13.60
C THR A 34 -7.01 -18.72 -12.74
N VAL A 35 -7.69 -17.76 -13.35
CA VAL A 35 -8.72 -16.95 -12.72
C VAL A 35 -10.00 -17.76 -12.78
N TYR A 36 -10.56 -18.00 -11.61
CA TYR A 36 -11.85 -18.63 -11.41
C TYR A 36 -12.80 -17.49 -11.07
N ASP A 37 -13.34 -16.83 -12.09
CA ASP A 37 -14.27 -15.73 -11.92
C ASP A 37 -15.64 -16.29 -11.53
N VAL A 38 -16.20 -15.85 -10.40
CA VAL A 38 -17.47 -16.38 -9.90
C VAL A 38 -18.61 -16.27 -10.91
N THR A 39 -18.57 -15.31 -11.85
CA THR A 39 -19.59 -15.13 -12.88
C THR A 39 -19.59 -16.25 -13.93
N GLU A 40 -18.43 -16.86 -14.19
CA GLU A 40 -18.31 -18.05 -15.05
C GLU A 40 -18.95 -19.29 -14.41
N TYR A 41 -19.13 -19.26 -13.08
CA TYR A 41 -19.79 -20.29 -12.28
C TYR A 41 -21.27 -19.95 -11.98
N GLY A 42 -21.83 -18.94 -12.65
CA GLY A 42 -23.23 -18.57 -12.55
C GLY A 42 -23.57 -17.53 -11.49
N ALA A 43 -22.57 -16.91 -10.85
CA ALA A 43 -22.82 -15.77 -9.98
C ALA A 43 -23.27 -14.55 -10.82
N ALA A 44 -24.23 -13.80 -10.30
CA ALA A 44 -24.73 -12.60 -10.95
C ALA A 44 -24.94 -11.47 -9.95
N PRO A 45 -24.54 -10.22 -10.27
CA PRO A 45 -24.82 -9.05 -9.44
C PRO A 45 -26.32 -8.88 -9.21
N SER A 46 -26.79 -9.23 -8.00
CA SER A 46 -28.20 -9.23 -7.62
C SER A 46 -28.33 -9.45 -6.11
N ASN A 47 -29.56 -9.33 -5.60
CA ASN A 47 -29.88 -9.66 -4.20
C ASN A 47 -30.14 -11.16 -3.96
N ARG A 48 -29.97 -12.01 -4.99
CA ARG A 48 -30.15 -13.46 -4.88
C ARG A 48 -28.89 -14.11 -4.31
N ASP A 49 -29.06 -15.27 -3.70
CA ASP A 49 -27.96 -16.03 -3.13
C ASP A 49 -27.03 -16.58 -4.22
N ASN A 50 -25.76 -16.18 -4.19
CA ASN A 50 -24.70 -16.65 -5.08
C ASN A 50 -23.86 -17.81 -4.47
N LYS A 51 -24.29 -18.37 -3.32
CA LYS A 51 -23.51 -19.37 -2.56
C LYS A 51 -23.05 -20.55 -3.41
N ASP A 52 -23.93 -21.13 -4.21
CA ASP A 52 -23.58 -22.30 -5.04
C ASP A 52 -22.52 -21.97 -6.09
N ALA A 53 -22.61 -20.79 -6.72
CA ALA A 53 -21.63 -20.30 -7.68
C ALA A 53 -20.27 -20.01 -7.02
N PHE A 54 -20.27 -19.38 -5.85
CA PHE A 54 -19.06 -19.10 -5.07
C PHE A 54 -18.34 -20.40 -4.69
N LEU A 55 -19.08 -21.39 -4.19
CA LEU A 55 -18.52 -22.69 -3.80
C LEU A 55 -18.06 -23.49 -5.02
N ALA A 56 -18.76 -23.41 -6.16
CA ALA A 56 -18.33 -24.06 -7.39
C ALA A 56 -17.00 -23.48 -7.91
N ALA A 57 -16.88 -22.15 -7.94
CA ALA A 57 -15.66 -21.45 -8.33
C ALA A 57 -14.51 -21.76 -7.36
N TRP A 58 -14.77 -21.74 -6.04
CA TRP A 58 -13.78 -22.09 -5.02
C TRP A 58 -13.26 -23.51 -5.18
N ARG A 59 -14.13 -24.52 -5.32
CA ARG A 59 -13.71 -25.91 -5.51
C ARG A 59 -12.83 -26.05 -6.75
N ALA A 60 -13.22 -25.43 -7.86
CA ALA A 60 -12.43 -25.45 -9.08
C ALA A 60 -11.04 -24.79 -8.90
N ALA A 61 -10.97 -23.70 -8.15
CA ALA A 61 -9.71 -23.03 -7.80
C ALA A 61 -8.83 -23.87 -6.86
N CYS A 62 -9.43 -24.45 -5.82
CA CYS A 62 -8.76 -25.24 -4.79
C CYS A 62 -8.29 -26.60 -5.32
N ASP A 63 -9.00 -27.18 -6.30
CA ASP A 63 -8.62 -28.42 -7.01
C ASP A 63 -7.64 -28.19 -8.17
N SER A 64 -7.36 -26.92 -8.50
CA SER A 64 -6.45 -26.55 -9.58
C SER A 64 -5.08 -27.13 -9.34
N THR A 65 -4.43 -27.63 -10.40
CA THR A 65 -3.01 -28.01 -10.37
C THR A 65 -2.09 -26.82 -10.67
N ALA A 66 -2.66 -25.65 -10.95
CA ALA A 66 -1.91 -24.42 -11.13
C ALA A 66 -1.50 -23.86 -9.76
N GLY A 67 -0.20 -23.62 -9.56
CA GLY A 67 0.34 -23.04 -8.31
C GLY A 67 0.00 -21.55 -8.10
N ASN A 68 -0.89 -20.97 -8.91
CA ASN A 68 -1.26 -19.56 -8.91
C ASN A 68 -2.76 -19.35 -9.21
N ALA A 69 -3.62 -20.28 -8.77
CA ALA A 69 -5.07 -20.14 -8.90
C ALA A 69 -5.59 -18.90 -8.15
N THR A 70 -6.54 -18.19 -8.74
CA THR A 70 -7.20 -17.03 -8.12
C THR A 70 -8.70 -17.18 -8.21
N LEU A 71 -9.40 -17.16 -7.07
CA LEU A 71 -10.84 -16.93 -7.00
C LEU A 71 -11.09 -15.43 -7.14
N HIS A 72 -11.88 -15.02 -8.12
CA HIS A 72 -12.12 -13.61 -8.42
C HIS A 72 -13.60 -13.24 -8.30
N PHE A 73 -13.87 -12.20 -7.51
CA PHE A 73 -15.16 -11.54 -7.40
C PHE A 73 -15.07 -10.19 -8.12
N PRO A 74 -15.55 -10.09 -9.36
CA PRO A 74 -15.40 -8.87 -10.16
C PRO A 74 -16.25 -7.73 -9.61
N LYS A 75 -16.11 -6.54 -10.22
CA LYS A 75 -16.95 -5.38 -9.88
C LYS A 75 -18.44 -5.68 -10.03
N GLY A 76 -19.22 -5.31 -9.03
CA GLY A 76 -20.66 -5.56 -8.92
C GLY A 76 -21.05 -5.87 -7.49
N THR A 77 -22.35 -5.87 -7.19
CA THR A 77 -22.86 -6.23 -5.86
C THR A 77 -23.39 -7.66 -5.90
N PHE A 78 -22.71 -8.57 -5.21
CA PHE A 78 -23.06 -9.99 -5.13
C PHE A 78 -23.60 -10.31 -3.74
N ALA A 79 -24.83 -10.79 -3.69
CA ALA A 79 -25.40 -11.22 -2.43
C ALA A 79 -25.13 -12.71 -2.18
N VAL A 80 -24.83 -13.09 -0.94
CA VAL A 80 -24.53 -14.48 -0.57
C VAL A 80 -24.99 -14.81 0.85
N GLY A 81 -25.44 -16.04 1.07
CA GLY A 81 -25.73 -16.57 2.39
C GLY A 81 -24.45 -16.82 3.19
N ALA A 82 -24.56 -17.50 4.34
CA ALA A 82 -23.38 -17.97 5.04
C ALA A 82 -22.59 -18.97 4.17
N VAL A 83 -21.30 -18.73 3.95
CA VAL A 83 -20.43 -19.51 3.06
C VAL A 83 -19.09 -19.80 3.73
N GLU A 84 -18.60 -21.02 3.56
CA GLU A 84 -17.31 -21.47 4.07
C GLU A 84 -16.45 -22.01 2.92
N PHE A 85 -15.24 -21.47 2.82
CA PHE A 85 -14.22 -21.83 1.85
C PHE A 85 -13.19 -22.72 2.57
N GLU A 86 -13.36 -24.04 2.44
CA GLU A 86 -12.58 -25.03 3.16
C GLU A 86 -11.35 -25.50 2.36
N GLY A 87 -10.27 -25.79 3.09
CA GLY A 87 -9.12 -26.56 2.63
C GLY A 87 -9.11 -27.99 3.21
N PRO A 88 -8.01 -28.74 3.02
CA PRO A 88 -6.81 -28.36 2.29
C PRO A 88 -7.02 -28.35 0.78
N CYS A 89 -6.34 -27.44 0.09
CA CYS A 89 -6.34 -27.41 -1.38
C CYS A 89 -5.29 -28.36 -1.97
N ARG A 90 -5.53 -28.80 -3.21
CA ARG A 90 -4.77 -29.87 -3.86
C ARG A 90 -3.25 -29.60 -3.94
N ASN A 91 -2.86 -28.34 -4.10
CA ASN A 91 -1.44 -27.94 -4.18
C ASN A 91 -0.81 -27.64 -2.81
N GLY A 92 -1.51 -27.84 -1.71
CA GLY A 92 -1.06 -27.51 -0.34
C GLY A 92 -1.10 -26.02 0.02
N GLY A 93 -1.19 -25.13 -0.99
CA GLY A 93 -1.47 -23.70 -0.82
C GLY A 93 -2.90 -23.36 -1.25
N ALA A 94 -3.52 -22.39 -0.58
CA ALA A 94 -4.82 -21.87 -0.95
C ALA A 94 -4.75 -20.99 -2.22
N PRO A 95 -5.81 -20.93 -3.04
CA PRO A 95 -5.94 -19.92 -4.09
C PRO A 95 -5.87 -18.50 -3.51
N ALA A 96 -5.35 -17.55 -4.29
CA ALA A 96 -5.56 -16.15 -3.98
C ALA A 96 -7.06 -15.82 -4.12
N VAL A 97 -7.57 -14.92 -3.29
CA VAL A 97 -8.94 -14.45 -3.32
C VAL A 97 -8.92 -12.95 -3.58
N VAL A 98 -9.44 -12.55 -4.73
CA VAL A 98 -9.49 -11.13 -5.15
C VAL A 98 -10.94 -10.68 -5.17
N ILE A 99 -11.27 -9.72 -4.31
CA ILE A 99 -12.61 -9.14 -4.18
C ILE A 99 -12.55 -7.70 -4.69
N ASP A 100 -13.00 -7.45 -5.91
CA ASP A 100 -13.09 -6.09 -6.48
C ASP A 100 -14.53 -5.53 -6.43
N GLY A 101 -15.51 -6.38 -6.14
CA GLY A 101 -16.91 -6.02 -5.98
C GLY A 101 -17.32 -5.73 -4.54
N VAL A 102 -18.63 -5.65 -4.33
CA VAL A 102 -19.28 -5.57 -3.03
C VAL A 102 -19.93 -6.91 -2.74
N LEU A 103 -19.55 -7.54 -1.63
CA LEU A 103 -20.27 -8.68 -1.08
C LEU A 103 -21.27 -8.18 -0.03
N GLN A 104 -22.48 -8.75 -0.02
CA GLN A 104 -23.50 -8.45 1.00
C GLN A 104 -24.35 -9.69 1.34
N PRO A 105 -25.04 -9.74 2.49
CA PRO A 105 -26.02 -10.78 2.77
C PRO A 105 -27.16 -10.82 1.74
N CYS A 106 -27.56 -12.01 1.29
CA CYS A 106 -28.72 -12.16 0.41
C CYS A 106 -30.08 -11.97 1.12
N ALA A 107 -31.06 -11.51 0.35
CA ALA A 107 -32.40 -11.25 0.85
C ALA A 107 -33.08 -12.55 1.30
N GLY A 108 -33.49 -12.62 2.56
CA GLY A 108 -34.16 -13.79 3.14
C GLY A 108 -33.23 -14.94 3.54
N CYS A 109 -31.91 -14.78 3.36
CA CYS A 109 -30.94 -15.80 3.76
C CYS A 109 -30.77 -15.83 5.27
N ARG A 110 -30.76 -17.04 5.84
CA ARG A 110 -30.38 -17.24 7.23
C ARG A 110 -28.88 -17.08 7.35
N LEU A 111 -28.45 -16.02 8.04
CA LEU A 111 -27.07 -15.93 8.50
C LEU A 111 -26.89 -16.86 9.71
N SER A 112 -25.72 -17.49 9.79
CA SER A 112 -25.31 -18.21 10.99
C SER A 112 -25.19 -17.23 12.16
N SER A 113 -25.40 -17.72 13.38
CA SER A 113 -25.11 -16.96 14.61
C SER A 113 -23.61 -16.86 14.93
N ASP A 114 -22.75 -17.32 14.02
CA ASP A 114 -21.29 -17.32 14.19
C ASP A 114 -20.61 -16.48 13.11
N ALA A 115 -20.62 -16.96 11.85
CA ALA A 115 -19.91 -16.34 10.74
C ALA A 115 -20.76 -16.21 9.46
N TRP A 116 -20.49 -15.16 8.68
CA TRP A 116 -21.04 -15.00 7.33
C TRP A 116 -20.10 -15.58 6.28
N ILE A 117 -18.84 -15.16 6.25
CA ILE A 117 -17.81 -15.71 5.34
C ILE A 117 -16.69 -16.32 6.18
N THR A 118 -16.39 -17.60 5.95
CA THR A 118 -15.34 -18.32 6.66
C THR A 118 -14.30 -18.87 5.70
N PHE A 119 -13.02 -18.71 6.04
CA PHE A 119 -11.89 -19.41 5.42
C PHE A 119 -11.31 -20.38 6.44
N SER A 120 -11.30 -21.68 6.11
CA SER A 120 -11.11 -22.74 7.10
C SER A 120 -10.04 -23.74 6.69
N GLY A 121 -9.05 -23.99 7.55
CA GLY A 121 -8.02 -25.01 7.34
C GLY A 121 -7.11 -24.74 6.13
N LEU A 122 -6.77 -23.47 5.90
CA LEU A 122 -6.00 -23.03 4.73
C LEU A 122 -4.57 -22.62 5.11
N ASN A 123 -3.65 -22.78 4.16
CA ASN A 123 -2.27 -22.32 4.27
C ASN A 123 -1.92 -21.47 3.04
N ASN A 124 -1.12 -20.42 3.21
CA ASN A 124 -0.71 -19.50 2.14
C ASN A 124 -1.90 -18.77 1.44
N LEU A 125 -2.96 -18.43 2.19
CA LEU A 125 -4.10 -17.69 1.66
C LEU A 125 -3.79 -16.19 1.54
N LEU A 126 -4.08 -15.60 0.39
CA LEU A 126 -4.12 -14.15 0.20
C LEU A 126 -5.56 -13.74 -0.09
N VAL A 127 -6.15 -12.89 0.75
CA VAL A 127 -7.45 -12.24 0.50
C VAL A 127 -7.19 -10.75 0.31
N THR A 128 -7.51 -10.22 -0.86
CA THR A 128 -7.19 -8.84 -1.26
C THR A 128 -8.26 -8.26 -2.18
N GLY A 129 -8.22 -6.96 -2.46
CA GLY A 129 -9.09 -6.33 -3.46
C GLY A 129 -8.65 -4.91 -3.82
N ASP A 130 -9.04 -4.41 -4.99
CA ASP A 130 -8.88 -3.00 -5.36
C ASP A 130 -10.17 -2.21 -5.05
N GLY A 131 -10.34 -1.84 -3.77
CA GLY A 131 -11.55 -1.17 -3.29
C GLY A 131 -12.74 -2.11 -3.02
N GLY A 132 -12.49 -3.42 -2.92
CA GLY A 132 -13.48 -4.41 -2.54
C GLY A 132 -14.10 -4.14 -1.18
N THR A 133 -15.40 -4.40 -1.06
CA THR A 133 -16.18 -4.12 0.17
C THR A 133 -16.96 -5.35 0.62
N LEU A 134 -16.90 -5.66 1.91
CA LEU A 134 -17.79 -6.59 2.58
C LEU A 134 -18.78 -5.79 3.44
N ASP A 135 -20.02 -5.64 2.95
CA ASP A 135 -21.09 -4.92 3.64
C ASP A 135 -22.00 -5.90 4.39
N GLY A 136 -21.87 -5.97 5.71
CA GLY A 136 -22.66 -6.85 6.57
C GLY A 136 -24.13 -6.43 6.74
N GLN A 137 -24.51 -5.24 6.26
CA GLN A 137 -25.85 -4.66 6.38
C GLN A 137 -26.41 -4.71 7.81
N GLY A 138 -25.58 -4.41 8.80
CA GLY A 138 -25.95 -4.35 10.22
C GLY A 138 -26.58 -3.03 10.64
N ALA A 139 -26.40 -1.95 9.85
CA ALA A 139 -26.96 -0.63 10.13
C ALA A 139 -28.50 -0.55 9.99
N GLY A 140 -29.15 -1.59 9.47
CA GLY A 140 -30.59 -1.64 9.18
C GLY A 140 -31.51 -1.99 10.35
N SER A 141 -31.27 -1.50 11.56
CA SER A 141 -32.29 -1.50 12.61
C SER A 141 -32.21 -0.24 13.47
N ASP A 142 -32.41 0.90 12.80
CA ASP A 142 -32.80 2.21 13.36
C ASP A 142 -34.20 2.16 14.03
N ASP A 143 -34.49 1.07 14.73
CA ASP A 143 -35.68 0.90 15.54
C ASP A 143 -35.24 0.59 16.97
N ASP A 144 -34.83 1.67 17.65
CA ASP A 144 -34.78 1.81 19.12
C ASP A 144 -36.15 1.52 19.80
N LYS A 145 -37.14 1.00 19.05
CA LYS A 145 -38.49 0.67 19.53
C LYS A 145 -38.93 -0.78 19.31
N VAL A 146 -38.18 -1.62 18.61
CA VAL A 146 -38.57 -3.04 18.46
C VAL A 146 -37.73 -3.93 19.38
N LYS A 147 -38.34 -4.32 20.49
CA LYS A 147 -37.94 -5.45 21.36
C LYS A 147 -37.99 -6.80 20.59
N SER A 148 -37.27 -6.93 19.48
CA SER A 148 -37.17 -8.18 18.74
C SER A 148 -36.14 -9.09 19.40
N LYS A 149 -36.64 -10.17 20.00
CA LYS A 149 -35.92 -11.24 20.68
C LYS A 149 -35.16 -12.17 19.71
N SER A 150 -34.45 -11.62 18.73
CA SER A 150 -33.50 -12.38 17.92
C SER A 150 -32.46 -11.43 17.33
N LYS A 151 -31.39 -11.17 18.09
CA LYS A 151 -30.20 -10.45 17.60
C LYS A 151 -29.09 -11.47 17.40
N THR A 152 -29.14 -12.24 16.32
CA THR A 152 -28.01 -13.07 15.90
C THR A 152 -26.84 -12.14 15.59
N THR A 153 -25.80 -12.18 16.43
CA THR A 153 -24.51 -11.58 16.13
C THR A 153 -23.84 -12.44 15.07
N THR A 154 -23.49 -11.88 13.93
CA THR A 154 -22.82 -12.62 12.85
C THR A 154 -21.54 -11.89 12.49
N THR A 155 -20.40 -12.57 12.63
CA THR A 155 -19.10 -12.04 12.20
C THR A 155 -19.04 -11.96 10.68
N THR A 156 -18.55 -10.87 10.11
CA THR A 156 -18.47 -10.71 8.65
C THR A 156 -17.48 -11.68 8.03
N LEU A 157 -16.24 -11.71 8.52
CA LEU A 157 -15.18 -12.58 8.00
C LEU A 157 -14.48 -13.33 9.15
N VAL A 158 -14.34 -14.65 8.99
CA VAL A 158 -13.63 -15.51 9.95
C VAL A 158 -12.49 -16.25 9.24
N PHE A 159 -11.29 -16.14 9.81
CA PHE A 159 -10.18 -17.05 9.52
C PHE A 159 -10.10 -18.07 10.64
N ASP A 160 -10.23 -19.35 10.29
CA ASP A 160 -10.31 -20.44 11.24
C ASP A 160 -9.30 -21.54 10.89
N GLY A 161 -8.28 -21.76 11.72
CA GLY A 161 -7.26 -22.75 11.38
C GLY A 161 -6.39 -22.34 10.19
N VAL A 162 -6.22 -21.03 9.94
CA VAL A 162 -5.50 -20.51 8.78
C VAL A 162 -4.04 -20.22 9.14
N THR A 163 -3.12 -20.55 8.23
CA THR A 163 -1.67 -20.35 8.44
C THR A 163 -0.98 -19.60 7.30
N ASN A 164 0.06 -18.83 7.60
CA ASN A 164 0.91 -18.12 6.62
C ASN A 164 0.10 -17.27 5.63
N SER A 165 -0.84 -16.47 6.12
CA SER A 165 -1.87 -15.86 5.27
C SER A 165 -1.96 -14.36 5.44
N THR A 166 -2.52 -13.68 4.43
CA THR A 166 -2.62 -12.22 4.39
C THR A 166 -4.03 -11.79 4.01
N LEU A 167 -4.61 -10.88 4.79
CA LEU A 167 -5.83 -10.13 4.50
C LEU A 167 -5.43 -8.68 4.25
N ARG A 168 -5.72 -8.13 3.07
CA ARG A 168 -5.20 -6.81 2.68
C ARG A 168 -6.18 -5.94 1.91
N GLY A 169 -6.20 -4.65 2.25
CA GLY A 169 -6.73 -3.61 1.35
C GLY A 169 -8.23 -3.68 1.11
N LEU A 170 -8.99 -4.30 2.02
CA LEU A 170 -10.43 -4.45 1.91
C LEU A 170 -11.16 -3.50 2.86
N ALA A 171 -12.36 -3.08 2.43
CA ALA A 171 -13.30 -2.35 3.26
C ALA A 171 -14.31 -3.30 3.92
N PHE A 172 -14.56 -3.11 5.21
CA PHE A 172 -15.60 -3.81 5.96
C PHE A 172 -16.59 -2.78 6.49
N VAL A 173 -17.87 -2.96 6.15
CA VAL A 173 -18.91 -1.97 6.45
C VAL A 173 -20.04 -2.64 7.20
N ASN A 174 -20.47 -2.02 8.30
CA ASN A 174 -21.69 -2.34 9.03
C ASN A 174 -21.83 -3.85 9.35
N SER A 175 -20.84 -4.47 9.99
CA SER A 175 -21.00 -5.86 10.44
C SER A 175 -22.16 -6.01 11.43
N ARG A 176 -22.79 -7.19 11.47
CA ARG A 176 -23.84 -7.56 12.45
C ARG A 176 -23.26 -8.10 13.77
N GLY A 177 -21.95 -8.21 13.83
CA GLY A 177 -21.11 -8.65 14.94
C GLY A 177 -19.69 -8.17 14.66
N PHE A 178 -18.67 -8.96 14.93
CA PHE A 178 -17.29 -8.59 14.61
C PHE A 178 -17.09 -8.44 13.10
N HIS A 179 -16.20 -7.57 12.65
CA HIS A 179 -15.90 -7.44 11.22
C HIS A 179 -14.95 -8.56 10.79
N VAL A 180 -13.84 -8.73 11.50
CA VAL A 180 -12.84 -9.78 11.24
C VAL A 180 -12.57 -10.55 12.53
N ASN A 181 -12.60 -11.88 12.47
CA ASN A 181 -12.20 -12.75 13.57
C ASN A 181 -11.14 -13.74 13.09
N ILE A 182 -9.95 -13.66 13.68
CA ILE A 182 -8.82 -14.55 13.43
C ILE A 182 -8.72 -15.51 14.60
N ARG A 183 -9.13 -16.76 14.38
CA ARG A 183 -9.16 -17.80 15.42
C ARG A 183 -8.40 -19.05 15.02
N ARG A 184 -7.77 -19.71 16.00
CA ARG A 184 -7.02 -20.97 15.80
C ARG A 184 -5.97 -20.88 14.69
N SER A 185 -5.42 -19.69 14.45
CA SER A 185 -4.64 -19.36 13.26
C SER A 185 -3.20 -18.99 13.62
N SER A 186 -2.27 -19.06 12.67
CA SER A 186 -0.87 -18.70 12.92
C SER A 186 -0.22 -17.96 11.75
N ARG A 187 0.62 -16.96 12.03
CA ARG A 187 1.32 -16.18 10.99
C ARG A 187 0.35 -15.55 9.99
N VAL A 188 -0.62 -14.80 10.53
CA VAL A 188 -1.61 -14.06 9.74
C VAL A 188 -1.31 -12.57 9.82
N VAL A 189 -1.30 -11.91 8.66
CA VAL A 189 -1.16 -10.46 8.53
C VAL A 189 -2.47 -9.86 8.03
N ALA A 190 -3.05 -8.94 8.79
CA ALA A 190 -4.19 -8.12 8.39
C ALA A 190 -3.70 -6.67 8.19
N GLU A 191 -3.61 -6.19 6.96
CA GLU A 191 -2.96 -4.90 6.65
C GLU A 191 -3.82 -3.99 5.75
N GLY A 192 -3.77 -2.68 6.00
CA GLY A 192 -4.45 -1.71 5.14
C GLY A 192 -5.98 -1.85 5.10
N LEU A 193 -6.60 -2.25 6.20
CA LEU A 193 -8.06 -2.44 6.26
C LEU A 193 -8.80 -1.14 6.56
N GLY A 194 -9.93 -0.93 5.89
CA GLY A 194 -10.88 0.15 6.21
C GLY A 194 -12.13 -0.43 6.86
N ILE A 195 -12.29 -0.31 8.18
CA ILE A 195 -13.41 -0.88 8.92
C ILE A 195 -14.29 0.24 9.47
N HIS A 196 -15.58 0.20 9.13
CA HIS A 196 -16.54 1.24 9.46
C HIS A 196 -17.89 0.67 9.93
N ALA A 197 -18.29 1.01 11.15
CA ALA A 197 -19.64 0.85 11.67
C ALA A 197 -20.04 2.04 12.55
N PRO A 198 -21.34 2.33 12.72
CA PRO A 198 -21.80 3.41 13.60
C PRO A 198 -21.32 3.23 15.05
N ALA A 199 -21.00 4.34 15.72
CA ALA A 199 -20.46 4.34 17.09
C ALA A 199 -21.39 3.72 18.15
N HIS A 200 -22.68 3.58 17.85
CA HIS A 200 -23.69 2.99 18.75
C HIS A 200 -24.00 1.52 18.40
N SER A 201 -23.34 0.95 17.38
CA SER A 201 -23.56 -0.44 16.95
C SER A 201 -22.90 -1.42 17.93
N ARG A 202 -23.72 -2.13 18.70
CA ARG A 202 -23.24 -3.06 19.73
C ARG A 202 -22.49 -4.26 19.13
N ASN A 203 -21.40 -4.68 19.78
CA ASN A 203 -20.62 -5.88 19.43
C ASN A 203 -20.08 -5.86 18.00
N THR A 204 -19.76 -4.67 17.48
CA THR A 204 -19.23 -4.49 16.13
C THR A 204 -17.71 -4.39 16.09
N ASP A 205 -17.01 -5.21 16.89
CA ASP A 205 -15.55 -5.18 16.99
C ASP A 205 -14.89 -5.17 15.60
N GLY A 206 -13.77 -4.47 15.46
CA GLY A 206 -13.01 -4.42 14.21
C GLY A 206 -12.32 -5.75 13.93
N VAL A 207 -11.10 -5.90 14.43
CA VAL A 207 -10.34 -7.15 14.33
C VAL A 207 -10.26 -7.84 15.69
N HIS A 208 -10.85 -9.03 15.79
CA HIS A 208 -10.73 -9.89 16.95
C HIS A 208 -9.69 -11.00 16.69
N VAL A 209 -8.82 -11.25 17.66
CA VAL A 209 -7.81 -12.33 17.62
C VAL A 209 -8.02 -13.23 18.82
N GLY A 210 -8.13 -14.55 18.62
CA GLY A 210 -8.26 -15.51 19.71
C GLY A 210 -7.62 -16.86 19.37
N LEU A 211 -7.09 -17.58 20.37
CA LEU A 211 -6.46 -18.90 20.19
C LEU A 211 -5.45 -18.92 19.02
N SER A 212 -4.67 -17.86 18.82
CA SER A 212 -3.88 -17.65 17.61
C SER A 212 -2.47 -17.15 17.90
N SER A 213 -1.50 -17.45 17.03
CA SER A 213 -0.10 -17.08 17.22
C SER A 213 0.53 -16.29 16.07
N HIS A 214 1.49 -15.41 16.37
CA HIS A 214 2.23 -14.65 15.34
C HIS A 214 1.30 -13.82 14.44
N ILE A 215 0.37 -13.07 15.04
CA ILE A 215 -0.61 -12.27 14.31
C ILE A 215 -0.12 -10.83 14.19
N ARG A 216 -0.35 -10.20 13.04
CA ARG A 216 0.01 -8.80 12.77
C ARG A 216 -1.21 -8.05 12.25
N VAL A 217 -1.59 -6.96 12.89
CA VAL A 217 -2.64 -6.03 12.43
C VAL A 217 -1.96 -4.69 12.14
N LEU A 218 -1.89 -4.30 10.88
CA LEU A 218 -1.01 -3.23 10.40
C LEU A 218 -1.80 -2.15 9.64
N ASP A 219 -1.39 -0.89 9.81
CA ASP A 219 -1.73 0.23 8.92
C ASP A 219 -3.22 0.34 8.55
N SER A 220 -4.11 0.11 9.52
CA SER A 220 -5.55 0.00 9.30
C SER A 220 -6.32 1.14 9.95
N VAL A 221 -7.44 1.53 9.35
CA VAL A 221 -8.36 2.55 9.89
C VAL A 221 -9.63 1.85 10.35
N ILE A 222 -9.91 1.90 11.64
CA ILE A 222 -10.98 1.14 12.27
C ILE A 222 -11.85 2.08 13.11
N GLY A 223 -13.11 2.24 12.72
CA GLY A 223 -14.13 2.94 13.49
C GLY A 223 -15.37 2.06 13.64
N THR A 224 -15.76 1.77 14.87
CA THR A 224 -16.86 0.83 15.17
C THR A 224 -17.67 1.31 16.39
N GLY A 225 -18.66 0.52 16.80
CA GLY A 225 -19.36 0.73 18.08
C GLY A 225 -18.81 -0.09 19.24
N ASP A 226 -17.71 -0.83 19.04
CA ASP A 226 -17.08 -1.66 20.08
C ASP A 226 -15.54 -1.62 19.93
N ASP A 227 -14.80 -2.64 20.37
CA ASP A 227 -13.33 -2.65 20.32
C ASP A 227 -12.81 -2.50 18.86
N CYS A 228 -11.79 -1.67 18.65
CA CYS A 228 -11.13 -1.57 17.33
C CYS A 228 -10.34 -2.84 17.04
N VAL A 229 -9.50 -3.23 18.00
CA VAL A 229 -8.79 -4.50 18.00
C VAL A 229 -8.97 -5.12 19.38
N SER A 230 -9.41 -6.37 19.42
CA SER A 230 -9.57 -7.14 20.66
C SER A 230 -8.77 -8.44 20.61
N VAL A 231 -8.00 -8.71 21.67
CA VAL A 231 -7.16 -9.92 21.80
C VAL A 231 -7.69 -10.79 22.93
N GLY A 232 -8.22 -11.96 22.57
CA GLY A 232 -8.81 -12.93 23.49
C GLY A 232 -7.83 -14.03 23.95
N PRO A 233 -8.32 -14.98 24.78
CA PRO A 233 -7.54 -16.07 25.35
C PRO A 233 -6.77 -16.92 24.32
N GLY A 234 -5.64 -17.50 24.75
CA GLY A 234 -4.77 -18.34 23.92
C GLY A 234 -4.04 -17.62 22.79
N SER A 235 -3.95 -16.29 22.85
CA SER A 235 -3.26 -15.49 21.82
C SER A 235 -1.81 -15.24 22.21
N VAL A 236 -0.86 -15.52 21.29
CA VAL A 236 0.58 -15.41 21.54
C VAL A 236 1.29 -14.66 20.41
N ASP A 237 2.22 -13.74 20.72
CA ASP A 237 2.94 -12.94 19.71
C ASP A 237 1.98 -12.21 18.76
N VAL A 238 1.24 -11.25 19.29
CA VAL A 238 0.34 -10.38 18.52
C VAL A 238 0.96 -9.00 18.43
N VAL A 239 0.99 -8.41 17.23
CA VAL A 239 1.44 -7.03 17.03
C VAL A 239 0.34 -6.23 16.35
N VAL A 240 0.04 -5.07 16.91
CA VAL A 240 -0.81 -4.04 16.31
C VAL A 240 0.06 -2.81 16.07
N ASP A 241 0.20 -2.37 14.82
CA ASP A 241 1.11 -1.29 14.44
C ASP A 241 0.43 -0.34 13.44
N GLY A 242 0.55 0.97 13.63
CA GLY A 242 0.03 1.95 12.67
C GLY A 242 -1.50 2.03 12.57
N VAL A 243 -2.25 1.54 13.56
CA VAL A 243 -3.73 1.53 13.53
C VAL A 243 -4.30 2.88 13.98
N ILE A 244 -5.23 3.43 13.17
CA ILE A 244 -6.08 4.55 13.56
C ILE A 244 -7.41 3.98 14.05
N CYS A 245 -7.66 4.10 15.35
CA CYS A 245 -8.81 3.56 16.04
C CYS A 245 -9.76 4.69 16.47
N GLY A 246 -11.01 4.65 16.06
CA GLY A 246 -12.01 5.62 16.50
C GLY A 246 -13.10 5.92 15.49
N PRO A 247 -14.37 6.04 15.93
CA PRO A 247 -14.90 5.84 17.30
C PRO A 247 -14.92 4.35 17.71
N GLY A 248 -15.28 4.05 18.96
CA GLY A 248 -15.37 2.67 19.48
C GLY A 248 -14.90 2.54 20.93
N HIS A 249 -14.48 1.34 21.33
CA HIS A 249 -14.03 0.99 22.68
C HIS A 249 -12.50 0.91 22.86
N GLY A 250 -11.72 1.19 21.80
CA GLY A 250 -10.27 1.26 21.87
C GLY A 250 -9.57 -0.05 21.52
N LEU A 251 -8.34 -0.19 22.02
CA LEU A 251 -7.45 -1.34 21.81
C LEU A 251 -7.45 -2.19 23.09
N SER A 252 -8.04 -3.39 23.00
CA SER A 252 -8.40 -4.17 24.20
C SER A 252 -7.76 -5.55 24.24
N VAL A 253 -7.34 -5.96 25.43
CA VAL A 253 -7.01 -7.34 25.79
C VAL A 253 -8.14 -7.90 26.66
N GLY A 254 -8.67 -9.05 26.27
CA GLY A 254 -9.77 -9.73 26.93
C GLY A 254 -11.14 -9.47 26.29
N SER A 255 -12.24 -9.79 26.99
CA SER A 255 -12.24 -10.20 28.40
C SER A 255 -11.60 -11.57 28.61
N LEU A 256 -10.77 -11.69 29.65
CA LEU A 256 -10.13 -12.95 30.05
C LEU A 256 -10.75 -13.51 31.33
N GLY A 257 -10.66 -14.82 31.51
CA GLY A 257 -11.09 -15.54 32.69
C GLY A 257 -12.60 -15.74 32.76
N LYS A 258 -13.29 -15.83 31.62
CA LYS A 258 -14.74 -16.05 31.61
C LYS A 258 -15.09 -17.53 31.78
N GLU A 259 -14.40 -18.39 31.05
CA GLU A 259 -14.64 -19.83 31.00
C GLU A 259 -13.49 -20.61 31.65
N GLU A 260 -13.76 -21.84 32.10
CA GLU A 260 -12.70 -22.74 32.56
C GLU A 260 -11.81 -23.19 31.40
N GLY A 261 -10.52 -23.37 31.68
CA GLY A 261 -9.56 -23.87 30.69
C GLY A 261 -9.12 -22.85 29.63
N GLU A 262 -9.41 -21.57 29.81
CA GLU A 262 -8.87 -20.51 28.96
C GLU A 262 -7.34 -20.49 28.97
N GLU A 263 -6.74 -20.50 27.77
CA GLU A 263 -5.30 -20.43 27.58
C GLU A 263 -4.76 -19.01 27.82
N ASP A 264 -3.47 -18.93 28.18
CA ASP A 264 -2.78 -17.68 28.48
C ASP A 264 -2.70 -16.72 27.27
N VAL A 265 -2.62 -15.42 27.55
CA VAL A 265 -2.25 -14.39 26.57
C VAL A 265 -0.82 -13.94 26.83
N GLN A 266 0.04 -13.98 25.81
CA GLN A 266 1.46 -13.65 25.99
C GLN A 266 2.08 -12.94 24.79
N GLY A 267 2.91 -11.91 25.03
CA GLY A 267 3.70 -11.29 23.98
C GLY A 267 2.83 -10.45 23.04
N LEU A 268 2.26 -9.37 23.56
CA LEU A 268 1.46 -8.42 22.79
C LEU A 268 2.20 -7.10 22.67
N ILE A 269 2.33 -6.57 21.46
CA ILE A 269 2.90 -5.24 21.22
C ILE A 269 1.88 -4.42 20.43
N ILE A 270 1.36 -3.36 21.03
CA ILE A 270 0.48 -2.40 20.39
C ILE A 270 1.26 -1.08 20.30
N LYS A 271 1.59 -0.64 19.08
CA LYS A 271 2.44 0.53 18.89
C LYS A 271 2.08 1.43 17.73
N ASN A 272 2.57 2.67 17.74
CA ASN A 272 2.35 3.68 16.68
C ASN A 272 0.87 3.87 16.31
N CYS A 273 -0.04 3.75 17.29
CA CYS A 273 -1.47 3.84 17.04
C CYS A 273 -2.02 5.22 17.42
N THR A 274 -3.05 5.66 16.71
CA THR A 274 -3.85 6.84 17.08
C THR A 274 -5.22 6.38 17.56
N VAL A 275 -5.63 6.78 18.76
CA VAL A 275 -6.93 6.44 19.33
C VAL A 275 -7.75 7.71 19.54
N LYS A 276 -8.88 7.82 18.84
CA LYS A 276 -9.66 9.06 18.75
C LYS A 276 -11.14 8.87 19.05
N GLY A 277 -11.70 9.69 19.94
CA GLY A 277 -13.13 9.72 20.21
C GLY A 277 -13.70 8.39 20.69
N THR A 278 -12.88 7.55 21.33
CA THR A 278 -13.27 6.24 21.86
C THR A 278 -13.63 6.31 23.35
N THR A 279 -14.35 5.31 23.83
CA THR A 279 -14.66 5.19 25.27
C THR A 279 -13.44 4.75 26.09
N ASN A 280 -12.49 4.03 25.50
CA ASN A 280 -11.22 3.67 26.12
C ASN A 280 -10.06 3.81 25.15
N GLY A 281 -8.85 4.03 25.67
CA GLY A 281 -7.62 4.04 24.88
C GLY A 281 -7.08 2.63 24.74
N VAL A 282 -6.21 2.27 25.68
CA VAL A 282 -5.63 0.93 25.83
C VAL A 282 -6.20 0.26 27.07
N ARG A 283 -6.65 -0.99 26.95
CA ARG A 283 -7.44 -1.65 27.99
C ARG A 283 -7.06 -3.12 28.16
N ILE A 284 -6.94 -3.58 29.41
CA ILE A 284 -6.93 -5.01 29.76
C ILE A 284 -8.12 -5.28 30.69
N LYS A 285 -8.97 -6.26 30.36
CA LYS A 285 -10.20 -6.59 31.10
C LYS A 285 -10.25 -8.07 31.49
N THR A 286 -10.47 -8.36 32.77
CA THR A 286 -10.64 -9.74 33.29
C THR A 286 -11.88 -9.85 34.17
N TRP A 287 -12.56 -11.00 34.11
CA TRP A 287 -13.78 -11.22 34.86
C TRP A 287 -13.51 -11.41 36.36
N PRO A 288 -14.37 -10.88 37.25
CA PRO A 288 -14.35 -11.22 38.67
C PRO A 288 -14.75 -12.69 38.88
N GLY A 289 -14.15 -13.35 39.87
CA GLY A 289 -14.37 -14.79 40.12
C GLY A 289 -13.85 -15.70 39.01
N SER A 290 -12.97 -15.19 38.14
CA SER A 290 -12.44 -15.95 37.02
C SER A 290 -11.67 -17.20 37.46
N PRO A 291 -11.65 -18.26 36.64
CA PRO A 291 -10.63 -19.30 36.72
C PRO A 291 -9.21 -18.73 36.54
N PRO A 292 -8.17 -19.43 37.03
CA PRO A 292 -6.79 -18.97 36.90
C PRO A 292 -6.28 -19.09 35.46
N SER A 293 -5.71 -18.01 34.95
CA SER A 293 -4.95 -17.92 33.68
C SER A 293 -3.97 -16.74 33.76
N ARG A 294 -3.20 -16.47 32.70
CA ARG A 294 -2.21 -15.39 32.68
C ARG A 294 -2.33 -14.46 31.47
N ALA A 295 -2.03 -13.19 31.70
CA ALA A 295 -1.79 -12.19 30.67
C ALA A 295 -0.44 -11.53 30.93
N SER A 296 0.56 -11.78 30.08
CA SER A 296 1.95 -11.37 30.36
C SER A 296 2.70 -10.82 29.16
N ASN A 297 3.73 -10.02 29.42
CA ASN A 297 4.60 -9.44 28.39
C ASN A 297 3.78 -8.63 27.36
N ILE A 298 3.12 -7.58 27.83
CA ILE A 298 2.23 -6.73 27.03
C ILE A 298 2.80 -5.32 26.99
N THR A 299 2.99 -4.77 25.79
CA THR A 299 3.53 -3.42 25.60
C THR A 299 2.56 -2.57 24.80
N PHE A 300 2.22 -1.40 25.34
CA PHE A 300 1.53 -0.32 24.64
C PHE A 300 2.53 0.83 24.50
N GLN A 301 2.90 1.19 23.28
CA GLN A 301 4.00 2.11 23.02
C GLN A 301 3.66 3.13 21.92
N ASP A 302 4.11 4.37 22.00
CA ASP A 302 3.92 5.34 20.92
C ASP A 302 2.43 5.50 20.52
N ILE A 303 1.57 5.80 21.51
CA ILE A 303 0.12 5.90 21.33
C ILE A 303 -0.31 7.36 21.44
N THR A 304 -0.91 7.89 20.39
CA THR A 304 -1.53 9.23 20.40
C THR A 304 -3.02 9.13 20.73
N MET A 305 -3.50 9.92 21.67
CA MET A 305 -4.91 9.95 22.09
C MET A 305 -5.57 11.29 21.78
N ASP A 306 -6.79 11.25 21.25
CA ASP A 306 -7.61 12.43 20.95
C ASP A 306 -9.03 12.28 21.50
N GLY A 307 -9.33 12.96 22.62
CA GLY A 307 -10.65 12.98 23.23
C GLY A 307 -11.10 11.65 23.83
N VAL A 308 -10.16 10.79 24.23
CA VAL A 308 -10.45 9.43 24.74
C VAL A 308 -11.01 9.47 26.16
N ALA A 309 -12.11 8.77 26.44
CA ALA A 309 -12.77 8.88 27.75
C ALA A 309 -12.01 8.17 28.88
N ASN A 310 -11.51 6.97 28.66
CA ASN A 310 -10.70 6.24 29.64
C ASN A 310 -9.36 5.81 28.99
N PRO A 311 -8.33 6.67 29.03
CA PRO A 311 -7.08 6.48 28.29
C PRO A 311 -6.35 5.15 28.55
N ILE A 312 -6.02 4.85 29.81
CA ILE A 312 -5.22 3.67 30.17
C ILE A 312 -5.95 2.89 31.27
N ILE A 313 -6.31 1.64 30.98
CA ILE A 313 -7.11 0.81 31.90
C ILE A 313 -6.55 -0.60 32.07
N ILE A 314 -6.46 -1.03 33.33
CA ILE A 314 -6.54 -2.44 33.70
C ILE A 314 -7.77 -2.58 34.61
N ASP A 315 -8.69 -3.46 34.26
CA ASP A 315 -9.92 -3.71 35.00
C ASP A 315 -10.10 -5.21 35.25
N GLN A 316 -9.69 -5.67 36.43
CA GLN A 316 -9.92 -7.04 36.90
C GLN A 316 -11.24 -7.23 37.64
N ARG A 317 -12.16 -6.27 37.51
CA ARG A 317 -13.55 -6.34 38.00
C ARG A 317 -14.54 -6.17 36.85
N TYR A 318 -14.12 -6.52 35.63
CA TYR A 318 -14.89 -6.28 34.43
C TYR A 318 -16.20 -7.07 34.46
N CYS A 319 -17.31 -6.34 34.65
CA CYS A 319 -18.65 -6.90 34.73
C CYS A 319 -19.60 -6.16 33.78
N PRO A 320 -19.67 -6.54 32.50
CA PRO A 320 -20.55 -5.86 31.57
C PRO A 320 -22.02 -6.06 31.98
N HIS A 321 -22.77 -4.95 32.02
CA HIS A 321 -24.20 -4.90 32.38
C HIS A 321 -24.55 -5.28 33.83
N ASP A 322 -23.58 -5.27 34.76
CA ASP A 322 -23.80 -5.58 36.18
C ASP A 322 -24.45 -6.96 36.44
N HIS A 323 -24.33 -7.89 35.47
CA HIS A 323 -24.91 -9.23 35.50
C HIS A 323 -23.83 -10.30 35.68
N CYS A 324 -23.02 -10.20 36.72
CA CYS A 324 -21.99 -11.20 37.04
C CYS A 324 -22.32 -11.86 38.37
N ALA A 325 -22.54 -13.18 38.34
CA ALA A 325 -22.86 -13.96 39.54
C ALA A 325 -21.78 -13.82 40.63
N ASP A 326 -20.53 -13.62 40.21
CA ASP A 326 -19.35 -13.58 41.05
C ASP A 326 -18.71 -12.19 41.14
N ALA A 327 -19.47 -11.11 40.95
CA ALA A 327 -18.96 -9.73 40.93
C ALA A 327 -18.12 -9.33 42.17
N ASN A 328 -18.35 -9.99 43.31
CA ASN A 328 -17.64 -9.74 44.56
C ASN A 328 -16.39 -10.62 44.76
N LYS A 329 -16.12 -11.57 43.88
CA LYS A 329 -14.95 -12.44 43.97
C LYS A 329 -13.77 -11.82 43.19
N PRO A 330 -12.54 -11.92 43.72
CA PRO A 330 -11.35 -11.47 42.99
C PRO A 330 -11.17 -12.25 41.69
N SER A 331 -10.53 -11.63 40.69
CA SER A 331 -10.09 -12.33 39.48
C SER A 331 -8.83 -13.14 39.78
N GLU A 332 -8.78 -14.39 39.34
CA GLU A 332 -7.58 -15.25 39.39
C GLU A 332 -6.66 -15.11 38.15
N VAL A 333 -7.00 -14.23 37.20
CA VAL A 333 -6.09 -13.96 36.07
C VAL A 333 -4.88 -13.20 36.56
N GLN A 334 -3.68 -13.76 36.44
CA GLN A 334 -2.44 -13.07 36.76
C GLN A 334 -2.01 -12.17 35.60
N ILE A 335 -1.96 -10.85 35.85
CA ILE A 335 -1.41 -9.87 34.91
C ILE A 335 0.03 -9.56 35.33
N SER A 336 0.99 -9.68 34.40
CA SER A 336 2.39 -9.34 34.66
C SER A 336 3.09 -8.69 33.47
N ASP A 337 4.18 -7.95 33.73
CA ASP A 337 5.09 -7.42 32.71
C ASP A 337 4.35 -6.58 31.64
N VAL A 338 3.57 -5.60 32.12
CA VAL A 338 2.80 -4.69 31.26
C VAL A 338 3.50 -3.34 31.20
N THR A 339 3.90 -2.91 30.01
CA THR A 339 4.56 -1.62 29.79
C THR A 339 3.63 -0.68 29.04
N PHE A 340 3.41 0.51 29.57
CA PHE A 340 2.82 1.64 28.88
C PHE A 340 3.91 2.70 28.70
N GLU A 341 4.23 3.02 27.45
CA GLU A 341 5.38 3.87 27.12
C GLU A 341 5.02 4.91 26.05
N ARG A 342 5.41 6.17 26.24
CA ARG A 342 5.19 7.26 25.27
C ARG A 342 3.73 7.32 24.79
N ILE A 343 2.82 7.54 25.75
CA ILE A 343 1.40 7.72 25.48
C ILE A 343 1.05 9.19 25.71
N GLU A 344 0.60 9.88 24.67
CA GLU A 344 0.38 11.33 24.70
C GLU A 344 -0.96 11.76 24.09
N GLY A 345 -1.41 12.97 24.44
CA GLY A 345 -2.59 13.60 23.82
C GLY A 345 -3.65 14.08 24.81
N THR A 346 -4.93 13.89 24.48
CA THR A 346 -6.07 14.45 25.24
C THR A 346 -7.04 13.37 25.72
N SER A 347 -7.53 13.55 26.94
CA SER A 347 -8.56 12.73 27.58
C SER A 347 -9.84 13.54 27.75
N SER A 348 -11.00 12.94 27.45
CA SER A 348 -12.31 13.56 27.72
C SER A 348 -12.80 13.34 29.16
N SER A 349 -12.10 12.52 29.95
CA SER A 349 -12.35 12.40 31.39
C SER A 349 -11.13 12.80 32.24
N ARG A 350 -11.39 13.06 33.52
CA ARG A 350 -10.36 13.48 34.47
C ARG A 350 -9.48 12.32 34.98
N VAL A 351 -9.93 11.08 34.84
CA VAL A 351 -9.17 9.90 35.27
C VAL A 351 -8.50 9.28 34.05
N ALA A 352 -7.23 9.63 33.84
CA ALA A 352 -6.47 9.19 32.68
C ALA A 352 -5.94 7.76 32.84
N VAL A 353 -5.51 7.40 34.05
CA VAL A 353 -4.94 6.08 34.36
C VAL A 353 -5.78 5.40 35.43
N ARG A 354 -6.32 4.22 35.13
CA ARG A 354 -7.09 3.41 36.07
C ARG A 354 -6.60 1.97 36.04
N LEU A 355 -5.78 1.57 37.01
CA LEU A 355 -5.27 0.20 37.13
C LEU A 355 -5.89 -0.46 38.36
N LEU A 356 -6.94 -1.25 38.14
CA LEU A 356 -7.69 -1.97 39.16
C LEU A 356 -7.33 -3.45 39.12
N CYS A 357 -6.24 -3.81 39.80
CA CYS A 357 -5.79 -5.19 39.88
C CYS A 357 -6.47 -5.97 41.02
N SER A 358 -6.51 -7.28 40.86
CA SER A 358 -7.07 -8.23 41.81
C SER A 358 -6.32 -8.21 43.14
N GLU A 359 -7.04 -8.34 44.25
CA GLU A 359 -6.43 -8.44 45.58
C GLU A 359 -5.75 -9.80 45.81
N GLU A 360 -6.26 -10.87 45.18
CA GLU A 360 -5.69 -12.21 45.23
C GLU A 360 -4.55 -12.39 44.21
N ARG A 361 -4.65 -11.71 43.07
CA ARG A 361 -3.62 -11.67 42.01
C ARG A 361 -3.18 -10.24 41.69
N PRO A 362 -2.43 -9.56 42.57
CA PRO A 362 -1.89 -8.24 42.29
C PRO A 362 -1.08 -8.23 40.98
N CYS A 363 -1.22 -7.17 40.19
CA CYS A 363 -0.42 -7.01 38.97
C CYS A 363 1.06 -6.81 39.35
N THR A 364 1.97 -7.43 38.61
CA THR A 364 3.43 -7.33 38.83
C THR A 364 4.14 -6.79 37.60
N GLY A 365 5.23 -6.04 37.77
CA GLY A 365 6.04 -5.56 36.63
C GLY A 365 5.28 -4.58 35.72
N VAL A 366 4.33 -3.83 36.25
CA VAL A 366 3.62 -2.79 35.48
C VAL A 366 4.46 -1.52 35.44
N ARG A 367 4.77 -1.04 34.23
CA ARG A 367 5.59 0.16 34.00
C ARG A 367 4.79 1.24 33.28
N LEU A 368 4.92 2.47 33.74
CA LEU A 368 4.37 3.68 33.11
C LEU A 368 5.55 4.61 32.80
N ASP A 369 5.82 4.88 31.53
CA ASP A 369 6.92 5.75 31.10
C ASP A 369 6.44 6.73 30.01
N GLY A 370 6.82 8.00 30.11
CA GLY A 370 6.43 9.01 29.12
C GLY A 370 4.91 9.16 28.92
N ILE A 371 4.11 9.15 29.99
CA ILE A 371 2.65 9.38 29.91
C ILE A 371 2.35 10.87 29.97
N ASN A 372 1.98 11.47 28.85
CA ASN A 372 1.74 12.91 28.70
C ASN A 372 0.31 13.20 28.19
N LEU A 373 -0.67 13.07 29.09
CA LEU A 373 -2.09 13.29 28.79
C LEU A 373 -2.59 14.60 29.41
N SER A 374 -3.43 15.32 28.67
CA SER A 374 -4.16 16.49 29.14
C SER A 374 -5.63 16.15 29.38
N CYS A 375 -6.20 16.61 30.50
CA CYS A 375 -7.57 16.31 30.92
C CYS A 375 -8.41 17.59 31.03
N GLY A 376 -8.34 18.41 29.98
CA GLY A 376 -8.87 19.78 29.99
C GLY A 376 -8.00 20.75 30.80
N ASP A 377 -8.62 21.72 31.46
CA ASP A 377 -7.93 22.77 32.23
C ASP A 377 -7.35 22.29 33.56
N GLN A 378 -7.61 21.02 33.94
CA GLN A 378 -7.16 20.47 35.21
C GLN A 378 -6.19 19.30 35.01
N PRO A 379 -5.27 19.07 35.96
CA PRO A 379 -4.36 17.94 35.91
C PRO A 379 -5.13 16.61 35.85
N CYS A 380 -4.61 15.67 35.07
CA CYS A 380 -5.12 14.31 35.02
C CYS A 380 -4.91 13.58 36.36
N ARG A 381 -5.85 12.69 36.69
CA ARG A 381 -5.80 11.83 37.89
C ARG A 381 -5.48 10.38 37.51
N SER A 382 -4.74 9.70 38.40
CA SER A 382 -4.55 8.26 38.39
C SER A 382 -5.30 7.57 39.54
N VAL A 383 -5.74 6.32 39.31
CA VAL A 383 -6.34 5.42 40.31
C VAL A 383 -5.66 4.07 40.17
N LEU A 384 -5.04 3.60 41.26
CA LEU A 384 -4.27 2.37 41.30
C LEU A 384 -4.71 1.51 42.50
N SER A 385 -4.91 0.22 42.29
CA SER A 385 -5.12 -0.75 43.37
C SER A 385 -4.41 -2.08 43.06
N ASN A 386 -3.72 -2.63 44.06
CA ASN A 386 -3.02 -3.93 43.98
C ASN A 386 -2.00 -4.05 42.83
N VAL A 387 -1.23 -3.00 42.59
CA VAL A 387 -0.08 -3.02 41.66
C VAL A 387 1.20 -3.12 42.48
N ARG A 388 1.99 -4.19 42.31
CA ARG A 388 3.24 -4.43 43.06
C ARG A 388 4.46 -3.95 42.27
N GLU A 389 5.33 -3.21 42.98
CA GLU A 389 6.63 -2.65 42.56
C GLU A 389 6.60 -1.80 41.26
N THR A 390 6.73 -0.47 41.42
CA THR A 390 7.16 0.45 40.35
C THR A 390 8.54 0.99 40.72
N PRO A 391 9.65 0.52 40.12
CA PRO A 391 10.92 1.23 40.22
C PRO A 391 10.79 2.54 39.44
N ASP A 392 10.95 3.68 40.12
CA ASP A 392 10.92 5.05 39.61
C ASP A 392 9.60 5.55 39.01
N SER A 393 8.68 5.96 39.88
CA SER A 393 7.70 7.00 39.55
C SER A 393 8.40 8.37 39.51
N GLY A 394 9.12 8.62 38.42
CA GLY A 394 9.58 9.95 38.04
C GLY A 394 8.37 10.89 37.91
N SER A 395 8.47 12.04 38.56
CA SER A 395 7.41 13.04 38.70
C SER A 395 6.67 13.36 37.39
N VAL A 396 5.35 13.40 37.51
CA VAL A 396 4.41 13.95 36.54
C VAL A 396 4.65 15.47 36.43
N VAL A 397 5.05 15.90 35.22
CA VAL A 397 5.06 17.27 34.63
C VAL A 397 6.23 18.23 34.96
N ALA A 398 6.94 18.64 33.90
CA ALA A 398 7.47 20.00 33.72
C ALA A 398 7.24 20.46 32.26
N PRO A 399 6.83 21.72 32.00
CA PRO A 399 6.56 22.21 30.64
C PRO A 399 7.81 22.77 29.95
N VAL A 400 7.95 22.52 28.64
CA VAL A 400 8.95 23.18 27.76
C VAL A 400 8.23 24.09 26.74
N PRO A 401 8.72 25.31 26.44
CA PRO A 401 8.07 26.25 25.53
C PRO A 401 8.49 26.08 24.05
N VAL A 402 7.57 26.45 23.15
CA VAL A 402 7.72 26.51 21.67
C VAL A 402 8.30 27.87 21.23
N PRO A 403 9.17 27.96 20.20
CA PRO A 403 9.53 29.23 19.55
C PRO A 403 8.73 29.52 18.27
N ALA A 404 8.45 30.81 18.03
CA ALA A 404 7.72 31.36 16.87
C ALA A 404 8.64 31.64 15.64
N PRO A 405 8.10 31.76 14.41
CA PRO A 405 8.88 31.97 13.19
C PRO A 405 9.08 33.47 12.83
N ALA A 406 10.16 33.78 12.11
CA ALA A 406 10.43 35.11 11.54
C ALA A 406 10.20 35.14 10.01
N PRO A 407 9.83 36.30 9.40
CA PRO A 407 9.40 36.38 8.01
C PRO A 407 10.48 36.86 7.01
N SER A 408 10.24 36.54 5.74
CA SER A 408 11.01 36.85 4.52
C SER A 408 10.94 38.34 4.09
N PRO A 409 11.78 38.76 3.12
CA PRO A 409 11.43 39.87 2.24
C PRO A 409 11.40 39.49 0.74
N VAL A 410 10.44 40.12 0.06
CA VAL A 410 10.16 40.07 -1.38
C VAL A 410 10.82 41.26 -2.08
N SER A 411 11.29 41.10 -3.32
CA SER A 411 11.67 42.20 -4.21
C SER A 411 10.98 42.14 -5.58
N ALA A 412 10.63 43.32 -6.11
CA ALA A 412 9.73 43.61 -7.24
C ALA A 412 10.32 43.36 -8.67
N PRO A 413 9.50 43.40 -9.74
CA PRO A 413 9.89 42.97 -11.09
C PRO A 413 10.28 44.13 -12.04
N ALA A 414 11.15 43.84 -13.01
CA ALA A 414 11.48 44.71 -14.14
C ALA A 414 10.87 44.20 -15.47
N ALA A 415 10.63 45.13 -16.40
CA ALA A 415 9.81 45.03 -17.61
C ALA A 415 10.27 44.02 -18.68
N ARG A 416 9.31 43.48 -19.47
CA ARG A 416 9.48 42.39 -20.46
C ARG A 416 9.56 42.88 -21.92
N PRO A 417 10.60 42.48 -22.66
CA PRO A 417 10.62 42.38 -24.14
C PRO A 417 9.66 41.30 -24.72
N PRO A 418 9.59 41.12 -26.06
CA PRO A 418 8.48 40.41 -26.72
C PRO A 418 8.47 38.90 -26.46
N VAL A 419 7.25 38.34 -26.38
CA VAL A 419 6.87 37.06 -25.75
C VAL A 419 7.61 35.83 -26.30
N GLU A 420 7.93 35.78 -27.59
CA GLU A 420 8.59 34.62 -28.21
C GLU A 420 10.10 34.57 -27.96
N ALA A 421 10.79 35.71 -28.04
CA ALA A 421 12.19 35.83 -27.62
C ALA A 421 12.33 35.68 -26.10
N PHE A 422 11.30 36.09 -25.35
CA PHE A 422 11.21 35.88 -23.91
C PHE A 422 11.14 34.40 -23.54
N ALA A 423 10.37 33.60 -24.26
CA ALA A 423 10.19 32.19 -23.93
C ALA A 423 11.50 31.40 -24.07
N VAL A 424 12.21 31.56 -25.18
CA VAL A 424 13.47 30.84 -25.45
C VAL A 424 14.60 31.30 -24.53
N ALA A 425 14.79 32.62 -24.38
CA ALA A 425 15.82 33.16 -23.47
C ALA A 425 15.53 32.84 -21.99
N SER A 426 14.24 32.77 -21.60
CA SER A 426 13.84 32.37 -20.24
C SER A 426 14.13 30.89 -20.00
N LEU A 427 13.79 30.00 -20.94
CA LEU A 427 14.11 28.57 -20.83
C LEU A 427 15.62 28.36 -20.75
N GLU A 428 16.40 29.07 -21.57
CA GLU A 428 17.85 28.99 -21.53
C GLU A 428 18.43 29.54 -20.20
N LYS A 429 17.85 30.60 -19.63
CA LYS A 429 18.24 31.08 -18.29
C LYS A 429 17.85 30.09 -17.17
N MET A 430 16.71 29.42 -17.32
CA MET A 430 16.17 28.46 -16.35
C MET A 430 16.86 27.09 -16.40
N GLY A 431 17.72 26.84 -17.39
CA GLY A 431 18.52 25.62 -17.44
C GLY A 431 18.22 24.70 -18.61
N ALA A 432 17.65 25.22 -19.71
CA ALA A 432 17.47 24.42 -20.92
C ALA A 432 18.82 23.94 -21.47
N LEU A 433 18.78 22.81 -22.16
CA LEU A 433 19.97 22.17 -22.70
C LEU A 433 20.46 22.95 -23.92
N ASN A 434 21.72 23.37 -23.88
CA ASN A 434 22.41 24.05 -24.97
C ASN A 434 23.86 23.57 -24.99
N TRP A 435 24.31 23.05 -26.14
CA TRP A 435 25.62 22.44 -26.29
C TRP A 435 26.77 23.41 -25.98
N ALA A 436 26.73 24.63 -26.53
CA ALA A 436 27.79 25.62 -26.34
C ALA A 436 27.97 25.97 -24.85
N LYS A 437 26.87 26.07 -24.10
CA LYS A 437 26.93 26.33 -22.65
C LYS A 437 27.44 25.14 -21.85
N VAL A 438 27.11 23.92 -22.25
CA VAL A 438 27.58 22.70 -21.58
C VAL A 438 29.08 22.48 -21.80
N VAL A 439 29.55 22.65 -23.05
CA VAL A 439 30.93 22.32 -23.44
C VAL A 439 31.89 23.48 -23.27
N HIS A 440 31.53 24.70 -23.72
CA HIS A 440 32.44 25.86 -23.68
C HIS A 440 32.31 26.67 -22.38
N GLU A 441 31.11 26.77 -21.80
CA GLU A 441 30.90 27.49 -20.53
C GLU A 441 30.88 26.56 -19.30
N HIS A 442 31.14 25.26 -19.49
CA HIS A 442 31.18 24.23 -18.44
C HIS A 442 29.90 24.12 -17.59
N GLN A 443 28.73 24.47 -18.15
CA GLN A 443 27.44 24.41 -17.46
C GLN A 443 26.81 23.01 -17.53
N GLY A 444 27.55 21.99 -17.07
CA GLY A 444 27.13 20.58 -17.12
C GLY A 444 25.84 20.27 -16.35
N TRP A 445 25.48 21.10 -15.37
CA TRP A 445 24.20 21.01 -14.64
C TRP A 445 22.97 21.10 -15.55
N ARG A 446 23.12 21.68 -16.75
CA ARG A 446 22.07 21.77 -17.78
C ARG A 446 21.61 20.41 -18.31
N LEU A 447 22.47 19.39 -18.25
CA LEU A 447 22.16 18.01 -18.61
C LEU A 447 21.12 17.38 -17.66
N ILE A 448 20.91 17.98 -16.50
CA ILE A 448 19.93 17.55 -15.51
C ILE A 448 18.74 18.52 -15.54
N SER A 449 18.98 19.83 -15.36
CA SER A 449 17.89 20.80 -15.23
C SER A 449 16.90 20.84 -16.40
N CYS A 450 17.33 20.52 -17.62
CA CYS A 450 16.46 20.53 -18.80
C CYS A 450 15.30 19.52 -18.72
N ILE A 451 15.43 18.45 -17.91
CA ILE A 451 14.42 17.40 -17.72
C ILE A 451 13.12 17.97 -17.11
N TRP A 452 13.21 19.03 -16.31
CA TRP A 452 12.06 19.64 -15.63
C TRP A 452 11.43 20.80 -16.41
N LEU A 453 12.08 21.27 -17.47
CA LEU A 453 11.59 22.40 -18.27
C LEU A 453 10.69 21.92 -19.40
N HIS A 454 9.71 22.73 -19.79
CA HIS A 454 8.78 22.38 -20.85
C HIS A 454 8.56 23.58 -21.77
N ALA A 455 8.57 23.33 -23.08
CA ALA A 455 8.40 24.36 -24.11
C ALA A 455 6.99 25.00 -24.15
N GLY A 456 6.00 24.44 -23.45
CA GLY A 456 4.64 24.99 -23.39
C GLY A 456 3.65 24.09 -22.65
N LEU A 457 2.41 24.58 -22.47
CA LEU A 457 1.36 23.90 -21.70
C LEU A 457 0.99 22.52 -22.27
N VAL A 458 0.84 22.41 -23.60
CA VAL A 458 0.51 21.13 -24.24
C VAL A 458 1.64 20.11 -24.04
N HIS A 459 2.89 20.56 -24.20
CA HIS A 459 4.06 19.71 -23.95
C HIS A 459 4.10 19.24 -22.49
N LEU A 460 3.81 20.12 -21.53
CA LEU A 460 3.70 19.75 -20.10
C LEU A 460 2.60 18.72 -19.87
N VAL A 461 1.37 18.96 -20.34
CA VAL A 461 0.23 18.06 -20.13
C VAL A 461 0.51 16.67 -20.69
N VAL A 462 1.10 16.57 -21.89
CA VAL A 462 1.45 15.28 -22.49
C VAL A 462 2.51 14.52 -21.69
N ASN A 463 3.52 15.22 -21.15
CA ASN A 463 4.51 14.59 -20.27
C ASN A 463 3.88 14.12 -18.96
N MET A 464 3.01 14.93 -18.36
CA MET A 464 2.34 14.59 -17.10
C MET A 464 1.35 13.41 -17.27
N LEU A 465 0.58 13.36 -18.36
CA LEU A 465 -0.29 12.22 -18.66
C LEU A 465 0.51 10.94 -18.91
N SER A 466 1.60 11.03 -19.66
CA SER A 466 2.53 9.89 -19.85
C SER A 466 3.08 9.38 -18.52
N LEU A 467 3.48 10.29 -17.63
CA LEU A 467 3.94 9.97 -16.27
C LEU A 467 2.84 9.32 -15.43
N LEU A 468 1.60 9.80 -15.52
CA LEU A 468 0.47 9.24 -14.78
C LEU A 468 0.19 7.78 -15.18
N PHE A 469 0.17 7.48 -16.48
CA PHE A 469 -0.16 6.12 -16.96
C PHE A 469 1.01 5.14 -16.83
N ILE A 470 2.22 5.55 -17.21
CA ILE A 470 3.39 4.66 -17.23
C ILE A 470 4.11 4.67 -15.87
N GLY A 471 4.27 5.85 -15.28
CA GLY A 471 5.01 6.05 -14.03
C GLY A 471 4.30 5.41 -12.84
N ILE A 472 3.02 5.69 -12.60
CA ILE A 472 2.26 5.10 -11.46
C ILE A 472 2.25 3.58 -11.54
N ARG A 473 2.05 3.00 -12.73
CA ARG A 473 2.07 1.55 -12.93
C ARG A 473 3.42 0.95 -12.51
N LEU A 474 4.52 1.52 -12.99
CA LEU A 474 5.86 1.04 -12.66
C LEU A 474 6.17 1.24 -11.16
N GLU A 475 5.71 2.35 -10.58
CA GLU A 475 5.91 2.71 -9.18
C GLU A 475 5.17 1.75 -8.24
N GLN A 476 3.89 1.45 -8.52
CA GLN A 476 3.11 0.45 -7.79
C GLN A 476 3.76 -0.95 -7.85
N GLN A 477 4.45 -1.26 -8.96
CA GLN A 477 5.03 -2.58 -9.20
C GLN A 477 6.43 -2.78 -8.61
N PHE A 478 7.27 -1.74 -8.57
CA PHE A 478 8.70 -1.85 -8.23
C PHE A 478 9.16 -0.87 -7.15
N GLY A 479 8.27 0.01 -6.68
CA GLY A 479 8.53 1.03 -5.68
C GLY A 479 9.10 2.32 -6.28
N PHE A 480 8.73 3.44 -5.66
CA PHE A 480 9.04 4.79 -6.14
C PHE A 480 10.55 5.07 -6.29
N VAL A 481 11.38 4.52 -5.40
CA VAL A 481 12.84 4.75 -5.42
C VAL A 481 13.46 4.22 -6.71
N ARG A 482 13.11 3.00 -7.14
CA ARG A 482 13.71 2.38 -8.33
C ARG A 482 13.27 3.10 -9.59
N ILE A 483 11.98 3.43 -9.68
CA ILE A 483 11.44 4.14 -10.84
C ILE A 483 11.95 5.57 -10.91
N GLY A 484 12.09 6.25 -9.76
CA GLY A 484 12.74 7.56 -9.67
C GLY A 484 14.18 7.53 -10.19
N VAL A 485 14.98 6.52 -9.83
CA VAL A 485 16.35 6.35 -10.34
C VAL A 485 16.37 6.12 -11.85
N ILE A 486 15.50 5.23 -12.37
CA ILE A 486 15.38 4.98 -13.82
C ILE A 486 15.02 6.26 -14.56
N TYR A 487 14.04 7.01 -14.05
CA TYR A 487 13.59 8.26 -14.63
C TYR A 487 14.72 9.29 -14.71
N LEU A 488 15.42 9.53 -13.60
CA LEU A 488 16.48 10.53 -13.52
C LEU A 488 17.69 10.19 -14.41
N ILE A 489 18.20 8.95 -14.34
CA ILE A 489 19.38 8.56 -15.12
C ILE A 489 19.05 8.45 -16.61
N SER A 490 17.83 8.04 -16.97
CA SER A 490 17.42 8.01 -18.39
C SER A 490 17.23 9.41 -18.94
N GLY A 491 16.66 10.34 -18.17
CA GLY A 491 16.59 11.75 -18.56
C GLY A 491 17.98 12.36 -18.77
N PHE A 492 18.94 12.03 -17.90
CA PHE A 492 20.34 12.42 -18.07
C PHE A 492 20.97 11.79 -19.33
N GLY A 493 20.76 10.49 -19.55
CA GLY A 493 21.25 9.78 -20.75
C GLY A 493 20.71 10.36 -22.06
N GLY A 494 19.44 10.73 -22.09
CA GLY A 494 18.85 11.48 -23.21
C GLY A 494 19.53 12.83 -23.42
N SER A 495 19.74 13.59 -22.35
CA SER A 495 20.35 14.92 -22.43
C SER A 495 21.80 14.89 -22.89
N VAL A 496 22.58 13.88 -22.46
CA VAL A 496 23.96 13.69 -22.90
C VAL A 496 24.02 13.31 -24.38
N LEU A 497 23.16 12.40 -24.85
CA LEU A 497 23.14 12.01 -26.27
C LEU A 497 22.66 13.16 -27.17
N SER A 498 21.63 13.89 -26.74
CA SER A 498 21.16 15.10 -27.43
C SER A 498 22.28 16.12 -27.59
N ALA A 499 22.98 16.45 -26.50
CA ALA A 499 24.10 17.40 -26.56
C ALA A 499 25.27 16.91 -27.44
N LEU A 500 25.47 15.60 -27.63
CA LEU A 500 26.53 15.09 -28.49
C LEU A 500 26.21 15.21 -29.99
N PHE A 501 24.94 15.33 -30.39
CA PHE A 501 24.53 15.35 -31.80
C PHE A 501 23.86 16.66 -32.24
N LEU A 502 23.40 17.48 -31.30
CA LEU A 502 22.73 18.75 -31.55
C LEU A 502 23.63 19.92 -31.09
N HIS A 503 24.41 20.46 -32.03
CA HIS A 503 25.41 21.52 -31.79
C HIS A 503 24.94 22.94 -32.17
N SER A 504 23.94 23.05 -33.05
CA SER A 504 23.37 24.34 -33.44
C SER A 504 22.62 24.96 -32.27
N ASN A 505 22.12 26.20 -32.39
CA ASN A 505 21.36 26.93 -31.35
C ASN A 505 20.02 26.24 -30.94
N TYR A 506 19.90 24.94 -31.16
CA TYR A 506 18.84 24.08 -30.70
C TYR A 506 18.82 24.02 -29.18
N ILE A 507 17.66 24.36 -28.61
CA ILE A 507 17.42 24.31 -27.18
C ILE A 507 16.50 23.14 -26.91
N SER A 508 16.97 22.19 -26.10
CA SER A 508 16.19 21.02 -25.71
C SER A 508 15.69 21.14 -24.27
N VAL A 509 14.41 20.79 -24.08
CA VAL A 509 13.70 20.81 -22.80
C VAL A 509 12.68 19.69 -22.78
N GLY A 510 12.45 19.09 -21.61
CA GLY A 510 11.33 18.17 -21.41
C GLY A 510 11.71 16.87 -20.74
N ALA A 511 10.74 16.33 -20.02
CA ALA A 511 10.81 15.01 -19.39
C ALA A 511 10.76 13.84 -20.40
N SER A 512 10.60 14.11 -21.70
CA SER A 512 10.34 13.08 -22.70
C SER A 512 11.46 12.05 -22.81
N GLY A 513 12.73 12.43 -22.66
CA GLY A 513 13.85 11.47 -22.61
C GLY A 513 13.72 10.49 -21.44
N ALA A 514 13.30 10.98 -20.26
CA ALA A 514 13.07 10.14 -19.09
C ALA A 514 11.86 9.22 -19.27
N LEU A 515 10.78 9.70 -19.92
CA LEU A 515 9.61 8.88 -20.28
C LEU A 515 9.94 7.74 -21.24
N PHE A 516 10.75 8.02 -22.27
CA PHE A 516 11.27 6.97 -23.15
C PHE A 516 12.18 6.00 -22.39
N GLY A 517 12.88 6.46 -21.36
CA GLY A 517 13.57 5.61 -20.41
C GLY A 517 12.66 4.64 -19.66
N LEU A 518 11.48 5.10 -19.22
CA LEU A 518 10.47 4.23 -18.61
C LEU A 518 9.98 3.17 -19.61
N LEU A 519 9.71 3.54 -20.87
CA LEU A 519 9.36 2.59 -21.94
C LEU A 519 10.48 1.58 -22.24
N GLY A 520 11.74 2.02 -22.24
CA GLY A 520 12.91 1.15 -22.37
C GLY A 520 13.02 0.16 -21.22
N SER A 521 12.79 0.64 -19.99
CA SER A 521 12.82 -0.21 -18.79
C SER A 521 11.72 -1.27 -18.81
N MET A 522 10.53 -0.95 -19.34
CA MET A 522 9.44 -1.91 -19.55
C MET A 522 9.82 -3.00 -20.54
N LEU A 523 10.54 -2.66 -21.62
CA LEU A 523 11.00 -3.65 -22.59
C LEU A 523 12.01 -4.62 -21.95
N SER A 524 12.94 -4.12 -21.14
CA SER A 524 13.90 -4.96 -20.42
C SER A 524 13.25 -5.82 -19.35
N GLU A 525 12.26 -5.28 -18.64
CA GLU A 525 11.45 -6.02 -17.68
C GLU A 525 10.76 -7.21 -18.36
N LEU A 526 10.14 -6.98 -19.52
CA LEU A 526 9.50 -8.00 -20.34
C LEU A 526 10.50 -9.07 -20.83
N ILE A 527 11.75 -8.69 -21.14
CA ILE A 527 12.83 -9.60 -21.52
C ILE A 527 13.34 -10.42 -20.31
N MET A 528 13.58 -9.78 -19.16
CA MET A 528 14.05 -10.44 -17.94
C MET A 528 13.04 -11.41 -17.35
N ASN A 529 11.76 -11.06 -17.47
CA ASN A 529 10.64 -11.77 -16.89
C ASN A 529 9.82 -12.48 -17.97
N TRP A 530 10.43 -12.85 -19.11
CA TRP A 530 9.77 -13.45 -20.27
C TRP A 530 8.93 -14.70 -19.96
N THR A 531 9.27 -15.42 -18.90
CA THR A 531 8.54 -16.61 -18.45
C THR A 531 7.25 -16.29 -17.69
N ILE A 532 7.07 -15.03 -17.30
CA ILE A 532 5.88 -14.51 -16.61
C ILE A 532 4.85 -14.04 -17.62
N TYR A 533 5.09 -13.98 -18.94
CA TYR A 533 4.10 -13.41 -19.86
C TYR A 533 3.38 -14.49 -20.71
N SER A 534 2.06 -14.41 -20.90
CA SER A 534 1.22 -15.37 -21.66
C SER A 534 1.29 -15.10 -23.18
N ASN A 535 1.00 -13.86 -23.60
CA ASN A 535 0.99 -13.42 -24.99
C ASN A 535 2.21 -12.53 -25.30
N LYS A 536 3.38 -13.16 -25.17
CA LYS A 536 4.72 -12.54 -25.17
C LYS A 536 5.00 -11.74 -26.44
N ALA A 537 4.63 -12.32 -27.59
CA ALA A 537 4.84 -11.68 -28.87
C ALA A 537 3.95 -10.45 -29.03
N ALA A 538 2.68 -10.51 -28.64
CA ALA A 538 1.75 -9.38 -28.75
C ALA A 538 2.18 -8.21 -27.86
N ALA A 539 2.59 -8.46 -26.60
CA ALA A 539 3.05 -7.41 -25.70
C ALA A 539 4.30 -6.70 -26.23
N ILE A 540 5.26 -7.45 -26.78
CA ILE A 540 6.49 -6.89 -27.35
C ILE A 540 6.23 -6.17 -28.65
N ILE A 541 5.43 -6.76 -29.54
CA ILE A 541 5.07 -6.12 -30.82
C ILE A 541 4.34 -4.81 -30.54
N THR A 542 3.42 -4.79 -29.58
CA THR A 542 2.70 -3.58 -29.20
C THR A 542 3.63 -2.53 -28.60
N LEU A 543 4.52 -2.93 -27.68
CA LEU A 543 5.49 -2.01 -27.09
C LEU A 543 6.47 -1.47 -28.14
N LEU A 544 6.99 -2.31 -29.02
CA LEU A 544 7.86 -1.91 -30.13
C LEU A 544 7.13 -1.01 -31.12
N PHE A 545 5.85 -1.26 -31.38
CA PHE A 545 5.03 -0.42 -32.24
C PHE A 545 4.82 0.97 -31.62
N ILE A 546 4.54 1.05 -30.32
CA ILE A 546 4.44 2.32 -29.58
C ILE A 546 5.77 3.07 -29.64
N ILE A 547 6.89 2.40 -29.37
CA ILE A 547 8.22 3.00 -29.44
C ILE A 547 8.50 3.54 -30.86
N ALA A 548 8.22 2.74 -31.89
CA ALA A 548 8.45 3.10 -33.28
C ALA A 548 7.61 4.32 -33.71
N ILE A 549 6.34 4.37 -33.32
CA ILE A 549 5.48 5.53 -33.59
C ILE A 549 6.00 6.78 -32.90
N ASN A 550 6.35 6.69 -31.61
CA ASN A 550 6.82 7.87 -30.87
C ASN A 550 8.15 8.40 -31.44
N LEU A 551 9.08 7.52 -31.86
CA LEU A 551 10.31 7.93 -32.55
C LEU A 551 10.04 8.50 -33.95
N ALA A 552 9.07 7.94 -34.70
CA ALA A 552 8.68 8.46 -36.01
C ALA A 552 8.06 9.86 -35.91
N ILE A 553 7.26 10.10 -34.86
CA ILE A 553 6.69 11.43 -34.56
C ILE A 553 7.80 12.42 -34.24
N GLY A 554 8.89 12.01 -33.59
CA GLY A 554 10.00 12.91 -33.28
C GLY A 554 10.90 13.29 -34.45
N ILE A 555 10.62 12.81 -35.68
CA ILE A 555 11.23 13.30 -36.93
C ILE A 555 10.64 14.66 -37.34
N LEU A 556 9.56 15.10 -36.67
CA LEU A 556 8.96 16.41 -36.86
C LEU A 556 9.89 17.53 -36.33
N PRO A 557 9.84 18.73 -36.93
CA PRO A 557 10.64 19.85 -36.47
C PRO A 557 10.35 20.20 -35.00
N HIS A 558 11.39 20.56 -34.26
CA HIS A 558 11.38 20.87 -32.81
C HIS A 558 11.20 19.69 -31.84
N ALA A 559 11.22 18.45 -32.33
CA ALA A 559 11.33 17.27 -31.49
C ALA A 559 12.80 16.81 -31.36
N ASP A 560 13.19 16.38 -30.16
CA ASP A 560 14.54 15.90 -29.86
C ASP A 560 14.58 14.38 -29.80
N ASN A 561 14.78 13.77 -30.96
CA ASN A 561 14.84 12.32 -31.11
C ASN A 561 16.11 11.71 -30.52
N PHE A 562 17.21 12.47 -30.45
CA PHE A 562 18.43 12.01 -29.78
C PHE A 562 18.22 11.88 -28.27
N ALA A 563 17.46 12.80 -27.65
CA ALA A 563 17.05 12.66 -26.25
C ALA A 563 16.16 11.44 -26.01
N HIS A 564 15.24 11.13 -26.93
CA HIS A 564 14.38 9.95 -26.84
C HIS A 564 15.18 8.65 -26.97
N ILE A 565 16.10 8.57 -27.95
CA ILE A 565 16.96 7.40 -28.17
C ILE A 565 17.91 7.18 -26.97
N GLY A 566 18.55 8.25 -26.49
CA GLY A 566 19.49 8.17 -25.36
C GLY A 566 18.81 7.80 -24.05
N GLY A 567 17.61 8.34 -23.83
CA GLY A 567 16.76 7.99 -22.70
C GLY A 567 16.29 6.54 -22.76
N PHE A 568 15.77 6.10 -23.91
CA PHE A 568 15.35 4.72 -24.12
C PHE A 568 16.49 3.72 -23.90
N ALA A 569 17.67 3.95 -24.47
CA ALA A 569 18.81 3.06 -24.34
C ALA A 569 19.28 2.97 -22.87
N SER A 570 19.33 4.10 -22.17
CA SER A 570 19.70 4.16 -20.76
C SER A 570 18.68 3.44 -19.87
N GLY A 571 17.38 3.68 -20.10
CA GLY A 571 16.30 3.04 -19.37
C GLY A 571 16.19 1.54 -19.65
N PHE A 572 16.45 1.11 -20.88
CA PHE A 572 16.55 -0.31 -21.26
C PHE A 572 17.68 -1.00 -20.47
N LEU A 573 18.89 -0.46 -20.46
CA LEU A 573 19.98 -1.03 -19.68
C LEU A 573 19.70 -1.00 -18.17
N LEU A 574 19.16 0.09 -17.65
CA LEU A 574 18.77 0.20 -16.23
C LEU A 574 17.64 -0.75 -15.84
N GLY A 575 16.73 -1.07 -16.76
CA GLY A 575 15.70 -2.07 -16.54
C GLY A 575 16.29 -3.44 -16.20
N PHE A 576 17.40 -3.83 -16.87
CA PHE A 576 18.13 -5.06 -16.54
C PHE A 576 18.79 -5.03 -15.15
N VAL A 577 19.14 -3.83 -14.67
CA VAL A 577 19.83 -3.62 -13.39
C VAL A 577 18.84 -3.53 -12.22
N LEU A 578 17.73 -2.82 -12.40
CA LEU A 578 16.84 -2.39 -11.31
C LEU A 578 15.48 -3.11 -11.28
N LEU A 579 15.03 -3.69 -12.40
CA LEU A 579 13.72 -4.35 -12.52
C LEU A 579 13.81 -5.89 -12.53
N ALA A 580 14.94 -6.44 -12.10
CA ALA A 580 15.15 -7.88 -11.95
C ALA A 580 14.27 -8.47 -10.82
N ARG A 581 13.23 -9.23 -11.17
CA ARG A 581 12.40 -9.93 -10.17
C ARG A 581 13.05 -11.27 -9.77
N PRO A 582 13.05 -11.62 -8.47
CA PRO A 582 13.49 -12.94 -8.02
C PRO A 582 12.54 -14.03 -8.52
N GLN A 583 13.03 -15.26 -8.64
CA GLN A 583 12.17 -16.38 -9.01
C GLN A 583 11.06 -16.57 -7.96
N PHE A 584 9.83 -16.87 -8.41
CA PHE A 584 8.68 -17.10 -7.53
C PHE A 584 8.99 -18.07 -6.38
N GLY A 585 9.69 -19.17 -6.66
CA GLY A 585 10.04 -20.17 -5.63
C GLY A 585 11.05 -19.68 -4.57
N TRP A 586 11.66 -18.50 -4.73
CA TRP A 586 12.53 -17.87 -3.71
C TRP A 586 11.76 -16.92 -2.80
N MET A 587 10.69 -16.27 -3.30
CA MET A 587 9.80 -15.43 -2.47
C MET A 587 8.93 -16.28 -1.52
N GLU A 588 8.73 -17.55 -1.85
CA GLU A 588 7.97 -18.55 -1.09
C GLU A 588 8.76 -19.19 0.07
N ARG A 589 10.07 -18.88 0.26
CA ARG A 589 11.01 -19.75 1.00
C ARG A 589 11.84 -19.13 2.12
N SER A 590 11.52 -17.92 2.61
CA SER A 590 12.31 -17.28 3.68
C SER A 590 12.26 -17.96 5.05
N GLU A 591 11.50 -19.05 5.22
CA GLU A 591 11.27 -19.73 6.51
C GLU A 591 11.81 -21.19 6.56
N LEU A 592 12.56 -21.67 5.55
CA LEU A 592 13.15 -23.03 5.57
C LEU A 592 14.63 -23.05 6.02
N PRO A 593 15.09 -24.09 6.75
CA PRO A 593 16.49 -24.25 7.14
C PRO A 593 17.44 -24.23 5.93
N GLN A 594 18.60 -23.59 6.10
CA GLN A 594 19.60 -23.30 5.06
C GLN A 594 20.39 -24.54 4.58
N THR A 595 19.77 -25.51 3.92
CA THR A 595 20.51 -26.58 3.23
C THR A 595 20.16 -26.63 1.74
N ASN A 596 21.18 -26.39 0.90
CA ASN A 596 21.17 -26.43 -0.57
C ASN A 596 20.02 -25.69 -1.27
N GLN A 597 19.98 -24.36 -1.11
CA GLN A 597 19.03 -23.50 -1.84
C GLN A 597 19.48 -23.26 -3.29
N PRO A 598 18.57 -23.34 -4.28
CA PRO A 598 18.87 -22.88 -5.64
C PRO A 598 19.06 -21.35 -5.67
N PRO A 599 19.84 -20.82 -6.63
CA PRO A 599 20.16 -19.40 -6.69
C PRO A 599 18.91 -18.54 -6.94
N LYS A 600 18.82 -17.39 -6.22
CA LYS A 600 17.72 -16.40 -6.26
C LYS A 600 17.35 -15.90 -7.67
N TYR A 601 18.35 -15.81 -8.54
CA TYR A 601 18.23 -15.38 -9.93
C TYR A 601 18.83 -16.44 -10.86
N LYS A 602 18.34 -16.53 -12.10
CA LYS A 602 18.89 -17.43 -13.13
C LYS A 602 20.24 -16.90 -13.61
N LEU A 603 21.12 -17.79 -14.09
CA LEU A 603 22.44 -17.42 -14.62
C LEU A 603 22.34 -16.34 -15.70
N TYR A 604 21.38 -16.45 -16.62
CA TYR A 604 21.21 -15.42 -17.67
C TYR A 604 20.82 -14.05 -17.10
N GLN A 605 20.09 -14.00 -15.97
CA GLN A 605 19.72 -12.72 -15.33
C GLN A 605 20.97 -12.04 -14.73
N TYR A 606 21.87 -12.81 -14.11
CA TYR A 606 23.16 -12.29 -13.65
C TYR A 606 24.05 -11.82 -14.81
N VAL A 607 24.12 -12.61 -15.89
CA VAL A 607 24.89 -12.24 -17.09
C VAL A 607 24.36 -10.95 -17.71
N LEU A 608 23.04 -10.84 -17.90
CA LEU A 608 22.41 -9.64 -18.42
C LEU A 608 22.58 -8.45 -17.48
N TRP A 609 22.49 -8.66 -16.17
CA TRP A 609 22.70 -7.61 -15.17
C TRP A 609 24.13 -7.05 -15.23
N VAL A 610 25.15 -7.91 -15.20
CA VAL A 610 26.56 -7.48 -15.26
C VAL A 610 26.87 -6.84 -16.62
N ALA A 611 26.41 -7.45 -17.72
CA ALA A 611 26.61 -6.90 -19.06
C ALA A 611 25.93 -5.53 -19.20
N ALA A 612 24.69 -5.37 -18.73
CA ALA A 612 23.98 -4.10 -18.81
C ALA A 612 24.65 -3.01 -17.97
N LEU A 613 25.11 -3.34 -16.75
CA LEU A 613 25.83 -2.40 -15.90
C LEU A 613 27.15 -1.95 -16.54
N LEU A 614 27.93 -2.89 -17.10
CA LEU A 614 29.17 -2.57 -17.81
C LEU A 614 28.92 -1.69 -19.03
N LEU A 615 27.94 -2.05 -19.87
CA LEU A 615 27.57 -1.27 -21.05
C LEU A 615 27.08 0.13 -20.68
N LEU A 616 26.30 0.26 -19.60
CA LEU A 616 25.80 1.54 -19.12
C LEU A 616 26.98 2.44 -18.68
N VAL A 617 27.87 1.93 -17.83
CA VAL A 617 29.01 2.70 -17.30
C VAL A 617 29.98 3.08 -18.43
N VAL A 618 30.40 2.11 -19.25
CA VAL A 618 31.33 2.35 -20.35
C VAL A 618 30.71 3.30 -21.38
N GLY A 619 29.44 3.11 -21.72
CA GLY A 619 28.70 3.97 -22.64
C GLY A 619 28.65 5.42 -22.15
N PHE A 620 28.23 5.65 -20.89
CA PHE A 620 28.21 6.99 -20.31
C PHE A 620 29.59 7.64 -20.29
N VAL A 621 30.63 6.90 -19.88
CA VAL A 621 32.01 7.42 -19.83
C VAL A 621 32.48 7.84 -21.22
N ILE A 622 32.28 7.00 -22.25
CA ILE A 622 32.70 7.31 -23.61
C ILE A 622 31.97 8.54 -24.13
N ILE A 623 30.64 8.58 -24.02
CA ILE A 623 29.82 9.67 -24.55
C ILE A 623 30.12 10.99 -23.82
N LEU A 624 30.26 10.98 -22.49
CA LEU A 624 30.63 12.17 -21.71
C LEU A 624 32.04 12.67 -22.07
N VAL A 625 33.02 11.78 -22.22
CA VAL A 625 34.38 12.16 -22.65
C VAL A 625 34.36 12.76 -24.05
N MET A 626 33.56 12.21 -24.98
CA MET A 626 33.40 12.77 -26.31
C MET A 626 32.74 14.15 -26.28
N LEU A 627 31.68 14.31 -25.49
CA LEU A 627 30.94 15.56 -25.32
C LEU A 627 31.84 16.66 -24.76
N PHE A 628 32.54 16.41 -23.65
CA PHE A 628 33.42 17.42 -23.02
C PHE A 628 34.73 17.67 -23.79
N LYS A 629 35.10 16.77 -24.72
CA LYS A 629 36.15 17.05 -25.72
C LYS A 629 35.65 17.87 -26.91
N GLY A 630 34.36 18.24 -26.93
CA GLY A 630 33.77 19.04 -27.99
C GLY A 630 33.63 18.31 -29.32
N LYS A 631 33.63 16.97 -29.32
CA LYS A 631 33.41 16.21 -30.56
C LYS A 631 31.95 16.31 -31.00
N ASN A 632 31.72 16.37 -32.31
CA ASN A 632 30.38 16.28 -32.87
C ASN A 632 30.09 14.84 -33.33
N GLY A 633 29.01 14.27 -32.80
CA GLY A 633 28.58 12.91 -33.15
C GLY A 633 28.23 12.75 -34.64
N ASN A 634 27.77 13.82 -35.30
CA ASN A 634 27.46 13.81 -36.73
C ASN A 634 28.71 13.69 -37.61
N ASP A 635 29.90 14.08 -37.13
CA ASP A 635 31.16 13.93 -37.88
C ASP A 635 31.50 12.45 -38.12
N SER A 636 31.02 11.56 -37.24
CA SER A 636 31.22 10.12 -37.35
C SER A 636 30.03 9.40 -38.02
N CYS A 637 28.94 10.10 -38.34
CA CYS A 637 27.72 9.52 -38.86
C CYS A 637 26.95 10.52 -39.76
N HIS A 638 27.27 10.50 -41.06
CA HIS A 638 26.69 11.41 -42.05
C HIS A 638 25.18 11.25 -42.31
N TRP A 639 24.52 10.24 -41.76
CA TRP A 639 23.07 10.04 -41.90
C TRP A 639 22.30 10.31 -40.59
N CYS A 640 23.01 10.52 -39.48
CA CYS A 640 22.40 10.67 -38.16
C CYS A 640 21.54 11.95 -38.05
N HIS A 641 21.80 12.99 -38.84
CA HIS A 641 20.94 14.19 -38.86
C HIS A 641 19.51 13.89 -39.31
N TYR A 642 19.31 12.86 -40.16
CA TYR A 642 17.98 12.41 -40.57
C TYR A 642 17.20 11.70 -39.47
N LEU A 643 17.86 11.25 -38.40
CA LEU A 643 17.17 10.69 -37.22
C LEU A 643 16.40 11.75 -36.45
N ASN A 644 16.84 13.01 -36.50
CA ASN A 644 16.19 14.10 -35.78
C ASN A 644 15.21 14.89 -36.65
N CYS A 645 15.49 15.05 -37.95
CA CYS A 645 14.56 15.71 -38.86
C CYS A 645 14.78 15.27 -40.31
N VAL A 646 13.69 14.97 -41.02
CA VAL A 646 13.71 14.67 -42.46
C VAL A 646 13.08 15.84 -43.23
N PRO A 647 13.82 16.49 -44.14
CA PRO A 647 13.28 17.62 -44.92
C PRO A 647 12.24 17.12 -45.92
N THR A 648 11.12 17.84 -46.04
CA THR A 648 10.04 17.51 -46.98
C THR A 648 9.59 18.75 -47.75
N SER A 649 8.71 18.58 -48.74
CA SER A 649 8.08 19.72 -49.42
C SER A 649 7.19 20.58 -48.51
N ARG A 650 6.89 20.12 -47.28
CA ARG A 650 6.00 20.79 -46.31
C ARG A 650 6.74 21.47 -45.15
N TRP A 651 8.01 21.14 -44.89
CA TRP A 651 8.83 21.76 -43.84
C TRP A 651 10.32 21.61 -44.11
N LYS A 652 11.11 22.56 -43.61
CA LYS A 652 12.57 22.53 -43.67
C LYS A 652 13.14 22.16 -42.30
N CYS A 653 14.22 21.39 -42.29
CA CYS A 653 15.03 21.14 -41.11
C CYS A 653 16.09 22.23 -41.07
N ASP A 654 15.92 23.23 -40.21
CA ASP A 654 16.99 24.18 -39.94
C ASP A 654 18.01 23.44 -39.07
N THR A 655 19.14 23.07 -39.68
CA THR A 655 20.27 22.45 -38.97
C THR A 655 20.87 23.42 -37.98
#